data_AF-A0A1V8U565-F1
#
_entry.id   AF-A0A1V8U565-F1
#
_cell.length_a   1.000
_cell.length_b   1.000
_cell.length_c   1.000
_cell.angle_alpha   90.00
_cell.angle_beta   90.00
_cell.angle_gamma   90.00
#
_symmetry.space_group_name_H-M   'P 1'
#
loop_
_entity.id
_entity.type
_entity.pdbx_description
1 polymer ?
#
loop_
_entity_poly.entity_id
_entity_poly.type
_entity_poly.pdbx_seq_one_letter_code
_entity_poly.pdbx_strand_id
1 'polypeptide(L)'
;MAAPPHLNLPSSTPTTSPARGAEMRDFLTSRLRTSRIPPQTQPTAPQQPAAPPLVHAWTFWHDRQDRSATQSTSNATPDHPSDYEDRLVPLASIADVAAFWGVLNNFDISLLPLRDSVHLFKRGVKPLWEDPRNAKGGAWTFRVPKSQAPEWWKEVCMMAVGEQLQAAVVGEDGGKDDICGISLGLQTCRIKIRLEVKIRDGPENVVYDDIAHFELRPAERNAAIRAATKSGFKVIIGGGTAGLVLASRLTEIPSISVAVLEAGQDRSTDLNVLAPGLLTSLYGNPDYDWIYTTVPQTHLNDRVIGHPRGKQLGGSSAINYLAWTHASQRNIDDWGRLGNDGWSWEQLEPYFTKVENFTAPSEAVVQDLDLEFIELDSHGTAGPVANGFPRERQYTVLDEAWPRSYESLGIGVKEDPRDGVALGGYTILTNADESSNTRSYVANTYLEAAASRKDLKVFTDALVAKIEFDTHGRLPVATGVRFSINGTAHSIKAKHEVILSAGSFGSPQILELSGIGSEQVLAAAGISRVHENANVGENLQDHPYMPLGFGVNPGIPTLDDLANETIFNAAFDEYLADATGPLATVALGGALLSLAQILSNATEYASLTSDLSKLNPKTSHPGLAAQYRLALSNLLNPSEAAIQHMNTASGMNPELANDTTQLFFAPTPGNYFTILGVLEHPFSRETVHITSADPAVHPEIDPHYLEHPADIAILSKIALHVQNALTVTPPLSDHLVGNGTVLQPVYRHLTEENVGSEIRRLMQSEYHPVGTCAMLPKKSGGVVDERFRVHGVSGLRVVDASVIPMLPRGNLQTLVYALAERAADFVKADLAKPDHGKKRPW
;
A
#
# COMPACT_ATOMS: atom_id res chain seq x y z
N MET A 1 -46.28 -15.34 21.83
CA MET A 1 -45.05 -16.01 22.29
C MET A 1 -43.93 -15.01 22.08
N ALA A 2 -43.73 -14.13 23.06
CA ALA A 2 -42.63 -14.18 24.03
C ALA A 2 -41.28 -13.80 23.39
N ALA A 3 -41.03 -12.49 23.31
CA ALA A 3 -39.71 -11.92 23.10
C ALA A 3 -38.88 -12.05 24.39
N PRO A 4 -37.57 -12.35 24.31
CA PRO A 4 -36.71 -12.43 25.49
C PRO A 4 -36.45 -11.02 26.08
N PRO A 5 -36.22 -10.92 27.41
CA PRO A 5 -36.23 -9.66 28.12
C PRO A 5 -34.91 -8.89 28.02
N HIS A 6 -35.04 -7.57 27.89
CA HIS A 6 -33.99 -6.58 28.10
C HIS A 6 -33.43 -6.67 29.53
N LEU A 7 -32.10 -6.74 29.65
CA LEU A 7 -31.39 -6.52 30.90
C LEU A 7 -30.96 -5.05 30.98
N ASN A 8 -31.59 -4.32 31.91
CA ASN A 8 -31.22 -2.97 32.32
C ASN A 8 -29.82 -2.96 32.94
N LEU A 9 -28.95 -2.08 32.45
CA LEU A 9 -27.73 -1.66 33.16
C LEU A 9 -28.07 -0.45 34.05
N PRO A 10 -27.88 -0.52 35.37
CA PRO A 10 -27.98 0.67 36.21
C PRO A 10 -26.69 1.49 36.15
N SER A 11 -26.87 2.78 35.95
CA SER A 11 -25.87 3.83 36.09
C SER A 11 -25.36 3.95 37.53
N SER A 12 -24.06 3.90 37.75
CA SER A 12 -23.42 4.60 38.88
C SER A 12 -21.93 4.84 38.62
N THR A 13 -21.54 6.09 38.83
CA THR A 13 -20.20 6.69 38.82
C THR A 13 -19.10 5.88 39.55
N PRO A 14 -17.83 5.97 39.12
CA PRO A 14 -16.73 5.25 39.74
C PRO A 14 -16.21 5.97 40.99
N THR A 15 -16.35 5.33 42.16
CA THR A 15 -15.55 5.62 43.35
C THR A 15 -14.55 4.48 43.57
N THR A 16 -13.27 4.84 43.63
CA THR A 16 -12.13 3.95 43.86
C THR A 16 -12.07 3.47 45.31
N SER A 17 -11.89 2.16 45.52
CA SER A 17 -11.42 1.61 46.80
C SER A 17 -10.50 0.40 46.58
N PRO A 18 -9.30 0.36 47.20
CA PRO A 18 -8.28 -0.71 47.06
C PRO A 18 -8.66 -2.11 47.56
N ALA A 19 -9.85 -2.30 48.15
CA ALA A 19 -10.22 -3.55 48.80
C ALA A 19 -10.57 -4.70 47.83
N ARG A 20 -10.96 -4.42 46.57
CA ARG A 20 -11.23 -5.46 45.55
C ARG A 20 -9.99 -6.10 44.93
N GLY A 21 -8.82 -5.45 45.04
CA GLY A 21 -7.56 -5.98 44.52
C GLY A 21 -6.96 -7.11 45.39
N ALA A 22 -7.24 -7.08 46.70
CA ALA A 22 -6.81 -8.13 47.62
C ALA A 22 -7.66 -9.41 47.46
N GLU A 23 -8.98 -9.28 47.29
CA GLU A 23 -9.88 -10.42 47.06
C GLU A 23 -9.59 -11.14 45.72
N MET A 24 -9.19 -10.43 44.67
CA MET A 24 -8.78 -11.04 43.39
C MET A 24 -7.43 -11.78 43.51
N ARG A 25 -6.49 -11.25 44.29
CA ARG A 25 -5.19 -11.89 44.54
C ARG A 25 -5.35 -13.17 45.36
N ASP A 26 -6.23 -13.17 46.36
CA ASP A 26 -6.49 -14.35 47.20
C ASP A 26 -7.32 -15.41 46.46
N PHE A 27 -8.25 -14.99 45.58
CA PHE A 27 -8.98 -15.89 44.68
C PHE A 27 -8.03 -16.64 43.71
N LEU A 28 -7.10 -15.92 43.07
CA LEU A 28 -6.11 -16.50 42.15
C LEU A 28 -5.08 -17.39 42.85
N THR A 29 -4.68 -17.03 44.07
CA THR A 29 -3.72 -17.83 44.87
C THR A 29 -4.35 -19.13 45.40
N SER A 30 -5.67 -19.16 45.63
CA SER A 30 -6.39 -20.36 46.11
C SER A 30 -6.62 -21.43 45.03
N ARG A 31 -6.70 -21.05 43.75
CA ARG A 31 -6.86 -21.98 42.61
C ARG A 31 -5.56 -22.70 42.22
N LEU A 32 -4.41 -22.14 42.58
CA LEU A 32 -3.09 -22.69 42.22
C LEU A 32 -2.54 -23.73 43.21
N ARG A 33 -3.29 -24.10 44.26
CA ARG A 33 -2.82 -25.09 45.25
C ARG A 33 -3.63 -26.37 45.40
N THR A 34 -4.73 -26.57 44.68
CA THR A 34 -5.43 -27.87 44.67
C THR A 34 -6.15 -28.14 43.35
N SER A 35 -5.50 -28.86 42.45
CA SER A 35 -6.19 -29.70 41.46
C SER A 35 -5.35 -30.96 41.18
N ARG A 36 -5.41 -31.90 42.12
CA ARG A 36 -5.26 -33.33 41.80
C ARG A 36 -6.55 -33.77 41.10
N ILE A 37 -6.45 -34.12 39.83
CA ILE A 37 -7.52 -34.77 39.06
C ILE A 37 -7.56 -36.26 39.49
N PRO A 38 -8.73 -36.87 39.73
CA PRO A 38 -8.83 -38.28 40.09
C PRO A 38 -8.54 -39.20 38.88
N PRO A 39 -8.03 -40.42 39.09
CA PRO A 39 -7.55 -41.27 38.00
C PRO A 39 -8.72 -41.87 37.21
N GLN A 40 -8.79 -41.56 35.91
CA GLN A 40 -9.45 -42.41 34.94
C GLN A 40 -8.44 -43.41 34.36
N THR A 41 -8.87 -44.66 34.24
CA THR A 41 -8.11 -45.82 33.80
C THR A 41 -7.48 -45.63 32.42
N GLN A 42 -6.15 -45.80 32.36
CA GLN A 42 -5.34 -45.81 31.13
C GLN A 42 -5.69 -47.01 30.23
N PRO A 43 -5.88 -46.82 28.92
CA PRO A 43 -5.18 -47.64 27.94
C PRO A 43 -3.71 -47.21 27.95
N THR A 44 -2.79 -48.17 28.03
CA THR A 44 -1.33 -47.96 28.05
C THR A 44 -0.88 -47.01 26.94
N ALA A 45 -0.49 -45.79 27.32
CA ALA A 45 0.13 -44.81 26.44
C ALA A 45 1.65 -45.08 26.34
N PRO A 46 2.25 -44.90 25.16
CA PRO A 46 3.71 -44.93 25.01
C PRO A 46 4.35 -43.77 25.79
N GLN A 47 5.54 -44.00 26.34
CA GLN A 47 6.33 -42.98 27.04
C GLN A 47 6.43 -41.71 26.18
N GLN A 48 6.00 -40.56 26.74
CA GLN A 48 6.33 -39.26 26.14
C GLN A 48 7.85 -39.16 26.00
N PRO A 49 8.38 -38.82 24.81
CA PRO A 49 9.81 -38.60 24.65
C PRO A 49 10.24 -37.43 25.55
N ALA A 50 11.42 -37.54 26.16
CA ALA A 50 12.03 -36.44 26.89
C ALA A 50 12.14 -35.22 25.97
N ALA A 51 11.83 -34.02 26.49
CA ALA A 51 11.98 -32.79 25.72
C ALA A 51 13.42 -32.68 25.19
N PRO A 52 13.63 -32.19 23.96
CA PRO A 52 14.97 -32.05 23.40
C PRO A 52 15.86 -31.21 24.34
N PRO A 53 17.06 -31.70 24.69
CA PRO A 53 17.99 -30.91 25.49
C PRO A 53 18.50 -29.73 24.67
N LEU A 54 18.75 -28.61 25.35
CA LEU A 54 19.45 -27.48 24.74
C LEU A 54 20.94 -27.81 24.59
N VAL A 55 21.56 -27.30 23.52
CA VAL A 55 23.00 -27.48 23.27
C VAL A 55 23.82 -26.90 24.43
N HIS A 56 23.46 -25.70 24.88
CA HIS A 56 23.94 -25.12 26.14
C HIS A 56 22.80 -25.02 27.14
N ALA A 57 23.09 -25.30 28.42
CA ALA A 57 22.20 -24.87 29.49
C ALA A 57 22.35 -23.36 29.70
N TRP A 58 21.27 -22.67 30.06
CA TRP A 58 21.25 -21.23 30.29
C TRP A 58 20.67 -20.90 31.66
N THR A 59 20.87 -19.66 32.12
CA THR A 59 20.32 -19.13 33.37
C THR A 59 19.75 -17.75 33.13
N PHE A 60 18.49 -17.55 33.51
CA PHE A 60 17.87 -16.24 33.58
C PHE A 60 18.29 -15.53 34.86
N TRP A 61 18.62 -14.26 34.77
CA TRP A 61 18.96 -13.39 35.90
C TRP A 61 18.08 -12.14 35.89
N HIS A 62 17.83 -11.58 37.08
CA HIS A 62 17.18 -10.30 37.27
C HIS A 62 18.08 -9.40 38.12
N ASP A 63 18.43 -8.23 37.59
CA ASP A 63 19.04 -7.14 38.35
C ASP A 63 17.93 -6.19 38.82
N ARG A 64 17.76 -6.11 40.14
CA ARG A 64 16.76 -5.28 40.79
C ARG A 64 17.40 -3.98 41.29
N GLN A 65 17.07 -2.84 40.68
CA GLN A 65 17.60 -1.55 41.14
C GLN A 65 16.72 -0.97 42.26
N ASP A 66 17.25 -0.91 43.50
CA ASP A 66 16.51 -0.39 44.65
C ASP A 66 16.29 1.13 44.58
N ARG A 67 15.07 1.59 44.90
CA ARG A 67 14.66 2.99 44.85
C ARG A 67 15.10 3.82 46.06
N SER A 68 15.59 3.16 47.12
CA SER A 68 15.88 3.81 48.41
C SER A 68 17.21 4.57 48.47
N ALA A 69 18.15 4.35 47.54
CA ALA A 69 19.50 4.92 47.59
C ALA A 69 19.61 6.38 47.09
N THR A 70 18.50 7.06 46.76
CA THR A 70 18.53 8.44 46.22
C THR A 70 18.29 9.55 47.25
N GLN A 71 18.32 9.23 48.55
CA GLN A 71 18.40 10.24 49.63
C GLN A 71 19.66 10.05 50.48
N SER A 72 20.82 10.36 49.91
CA SER A 72 22.00 10.69 50.71
C SER A 72 22.85 11.73 49.98
N THR A 73 22.99 12.89 50.62
CA THR A 73 23.83 13.99 50.20
C THR A 73 25.30 13.67 50.49
N SER A 74 26.10 13.32 49.48
CA SER A 74 27.53 13.68 49.36
C SER A 74 28.17 12.98 48.16
N ASN A 75 29.14 13.64 47.54
CA ASN A 75 30.03 13.19 46.47
C ASN A 75 30.56 11.74 46.62
N ALA A 76 29.79 10.74 46.20
CA ALA A 76 30.25 9.37 45.99
C ALA A 76 30.15 9.02 44.50
N THR A 77 31.21 8.43 43.97
CA THR A 77 31.33 7.87 42.61
C THR A 77 30.24 6.84 42.30
N PRO A 78 29.81 6.67 41.03
CA PRO A 78 28.77 5.72 40.67
C PRO A 78 29.24 4.26 40.84
N ASP A 79 28.39 3.43 41.44
CA ASP A 79 28.39 1.95 41.50
C ASP A 79 29.73 1.26 41.82
N HIS A 80 29.89 0.82 43.07
CA HIS A 80 30.94 -0.15 43.42
C HIS A 80 30.52 -1.55 42.88
N PRO A 81 31.41 -2.34 42.25
CA PRO A 81 31.17 -3.72 41.78
C PRO A 81 30.36 -4.63 42.71
N SER A 82 30.65 -4.53 44.01
CA SER A 82 30.00 -5.29 45.07
C SER A 82 28.49 -5.02 45.17
N ASP A 83 28.05 -3.80 44.85
CA ASP A 83 26.63 -3.42 44.95
C ASP A 83 25.80 -3.98 43.78
N TYR A 84 26.41 -4.24 42.62
CA TYR A 84 25.73 -4.85 41.47
C TYR A 84 25.65 -6.39 41.59
N GLU A 85 26.71 -7.05 42.07
CA GLU A 85 26.67 -8.50 42.34
C GLU A 85 25.62 -8.86 43.41
N ASP A 86 25.48 -8.04 44.46
CA ASP A 86 24.49 -8.27 45.53
C ASP A 86 23.02 -8.07 45.07
N ARG A 87 22.79 -7.41 43.92
CA ARG A 87 21.45 -7.16 43.33
C ARG A 87 21.00 -8.20 42.30
N LEU A 88 21.92 -9.03 41.81
CA LEU A 88 21.66 -10.03 40.78
C LEU A 88 21.04 -11.31 41.34
N VAL A 89 19.81 -11.60 40.95
CA VAL A 89 19.05 -12.78 41.40
C VAL A 89 18.87 -13.77 40.24
N PRO A 90 19.29 -15.04 40.36
CA PRO A 90 18.97 -16.06 39.37
C PRO A 90 17.48 -16.41 39.43
N LEU A 91 16.79 -16.32 38.29
CA LEU A 91 15.36 -16.61 38.18
C LEU A 91 15.10 -18.09 37.89
N ALA A 92 15.82 -18.67 36.92
CA ALA A 92 15.65 -20.05 36.51
C ALA A 92 16.87 -20.54 35.72
N SER A 93 17.22 -21.82 35.85
CA SER A 93 18.15 -22.50 34.96
C SER A 93 17.39 -23.40 34.00
N ILE A 94 17.72 -23.33 32.72
CA ILE A 94 17.07 -24.08 31.64
C ILE A 94 18.10 -25.00 30.97
N ALA A 95 17.71 -26.23 30.69
CA ALA A 95 18.57 -27.22 30.04
C ALA A 95 17.85 -27.99 28.90
N ASP A 96 16.57 -27.72 28.71
CA ASP A 96 15.73 -28.29 27.66
C ASP A 96 14.70 -27.25 27.18
N VAL A 97 14.10 -27.51 26.01
CA VAL A 97 13.16 -26.60 25.35
C VAL A 97 11.89 -26.38 26.20
N ALA A 98 11.45 -27.38 26.96
CA ALA A 98 10.26 -27.27 27.80
C ALA A 98 10.51 -26.31 28.98
N ALA A 99 11.68 -26.37 29.61
CA ALA A 99 12.11 -25.46 30.67
C ALA A 99 12.25 -24.01 30.15
N PHE A 100 12.75 -23.83 28.92
CA PHE A 100 12.83 -22.52 28.27
C PHE A 100 11.45 -21.85 28.14
N TRP A 101 10.50 -22.54 27.51
CA TRP A 101 9.13 -22.02 27.34
C TRP A 101 8.38 -21.89 28.67
N GLY A 102 8.67 -22.78 29.63
CA GLY A 102 8.15 -22.69 30.99
C GLY A 102 8.52 -21.38 31.68
N VAL A 103 9.73 -20.85 31.44
CA VAL A 103 10.15 -19.55 31.96
C VAL A 103 9.56 -18.41 31.13
N LEU A 104 9.70 -18.46 29.80
CA LEU A 104 9.35 -17.33 28.93
C LEU A 104 7.85 -17.04 28.89
N ASN A 105 6.99 -18.07 28.87
CA ASN A 105 5.53 -17.91 28.86
C ASN A 105 4.97 -17.39 30.20
N ASN A 106 5.75 -17.50 31.28
CA ASN A 106 5.35 -17.04 32.62
C ASN A 106 6.07 -15.75 33.02
N PHE A 107 6.82 -15.13 32.10
CA PHE A 107 7.58 -13.92 32.34
C PHE A 107 7.17 -12.81 31.36
N ASP A 108 6.23 -11.96 31.79
CA ASP A 108 5.81 -10.80 31.00
C ASP A 108 6.76 -9.61 31.22
N ILE A 109 7.64 -9.37 30.25
CA ILE A 109 8.62 -8.30 30.32
C ILE A 109 8.01 -6.90 30.25
N SER A 110 6.77 -6.76 29.78
CA SER A 110 6.07 -5.47 29.73
C SER A 110 5.82 -4.92 31.14
N LEU A 111 5.80 -5.82 32.13
CA LEU A 111 5.63 -5.54 33.55
C LEU A 111 6.97 -5.25 34.26
N LEU A 112 8.11 -5.31 33.56
CA LEU A 112 9.41 -5.06 34.16
C LEU A 112 9.51 -3.60 34.64
N PRO A 113 9.93 -3.33 35.89
CA PRO A 113 10.07 -1.98 36.41
C PRO A 113 11.11 -1.15 35.65
N LEU A 114 10.89 0.17 35.59
CA LEU A 114 11.88 1.11 35.03
C LEU A 114 13.21 0.99 35.79
N ARG A 115 14.31 0.85 35.04
CA ARG A 115 15.70 0.64 35.50
C ARG A 115 16.07 -0.79 35.92
N ASP A 116 15.12 -1.72 35.99
CA ASP A 116 15.45 -3.13 36.16
C ASP A 116 15.99 -3.71 34.84
N SER A 117 16.78 -4.78 34.97
CA SER A 117 17.35 -5.53 33.83
C SER A 117 17.12 -7.02 33.98
N VAL A 118 16.87 -7.71 32.87
CA VAL A 118 16.76 -9.16 32.81
C VAL A 118 17.83 -9.69 31.87
N HIS A 119 18.43 -10.81 32.24
CA HIS A 119 19.54 -11.39 31.50
C HIS A 119 19.29 -12.87 31.22
N LEU A 120 19.79 -13.37 30.09
CA LEU A 120 19.86 -14.79 29.75
C LEU A 120 21.31 -15.13 29.41
N PHE A 121 21.98 -15.90 30.25
CA PHE A 121 23.41 -16.21 30.11
C PHE A 121 23.67 -17.72 30.10
N LYS A 122 24.72 -18.16 29.41
CA LYS A 122 25.15 -19.58 29.42
C LYS A 122 25.40 -20.01 30.87
N ARG A 123 24.93 -21.20 31.25
CA ARG A 123 24.94 -21.70 32.63
C ARG A 123 26.36 -21.64 33.20
N GLY A 124 26.46 -21.00 34.35
CA GLY A 124 27.71 -20.78 35.04
C GLY A 124 28.27 -19.39 34.80
N VAL A 125 28.01 -18.71 33.69
CA VAL A 125 28.45 -17.32 33.43
C VAL A 125 27.51 -16.35 34.14
N LYS A 126 28.06 -15.45 34.96
CA LYS A 126 27.28 -14.37 35.58
C LYS A 126 27.26 -13.14 34.65
N PRO A 127 26.19 -12.32 34.64
CA PRO A 127 26.11 -11.05 33.92
C PRO A 127 26.93 -9.94 34.63
N LEU A 128 28.17 -10.26 35.01
CA LEU A 128 29.14 -9.41 35.68
C LEU A 128 30.33 -9.20 34.74
N TRP A 129 30.87 -7.98 34.68
CA TRP A 129 32.09 -7.73 33.90
C TRP A 129 33.32 -8.28 34.63
N GLU A 130 33.22 -8.61 35.92
CA GLU A 130 34.28 -9.19 36.73
C GLU A 130 34.32 -10.73 36.67
N ASP A 131 33.30 -11.39 36.08
CA ASP A 131 33.35 -12.85 35.89
C ASP A 131 34.52 -13.19 34.95
N PRO A 132 35.48 -14.06 35.34
CA PRO A 132 36.66 -14.35 34.52
C PRO A 132 36.34 -14.85 33.10
N ARG A 133 35.12 -15.33 32.85
CA ARG A 133 34.65 -15.77 31.53
C ARG A 133 34.06 -14.63 30.69
N ASN A 134 33.75 -13.48 31.30
CA ASN A 134 33.23 -12.26 30.67
C ASN A 134 34.18 -11.05 30.82
N ALA A 135 35.25 -11.14 31.63
CA ALA A 135 36.12 -10.03 32.03
C ALA A 135 37.00 -9.40 30.94
N LYS A 136 36.83 -9.82 29.69
CA LYS A 136 37.43 -9.21 28.49
C LYS A 136 36.42 -9.04 27.36
N GLY A 137 35.12 -9.10 27.68
CA GLY A 137 34.03 -9.04 26.71
C GLY A 137 33.65 -7.63 26.25
N GLY A 138 32.82 -7.56 25.21
CA GLY A 138 32.15 -6.36 24.73
C GLY A 138 30.64 -6.62 24.60
N ALA A 139 29.88 -5.66 24.07
CA ALA A 139 28.45 -5.88 23.84
C ALA A 139 27.96 -5.21 22.55
N TRP A 140 27.24 -5.96 21.73
CA TRP A 140 26.42 -5.41 20.65
C TRP A 140 25.16 -4.82 21.27
N THR A 141 24.82 -3.57 20.95
CA THR A 141 23.67 -2.90 21.54
C THR A 141 22.70 -2.49 20.47
N PHE A 142 21.42 -2.80 20.65
CA PHE A 142 20.36 -2.25 19.82
C PHE A 142 19.24 -1.67 20.68
N ARG A 143 18.50 -0.70 20.12
CA ARG A 143 17.40 -0.01 20.80
C ARG A 143 16.09 -0.34 20.11
N VAL A 144 15.13 -0.85 20.87
CA VAL A 144 13.80 -1.20 20.38
C VAL A 144 12.71 -0.33 21.02
N PRO A 145 11.64 0.01 20.28
CA PRO A 145 10.46 0.65 20.86
C PRO A 145 9.89 -0.18 22.02
N LYS A 146 9.37 0.48 23.05
CA LYS A 146 8.86 -0.21 24.24
C LYS A 146 7.73 -1.20 23.91
N SER A 147 6.89 -0.87 22.93
CA SER A 147 5.77 -1.71 22.46
C SER A 147 6.23 -3.02 21.81
N GLN A 148 7.39 -3.03 21.17
CA GLN A 148 7.91 -4.20 20.43
C GLN A 148 8.87 -5.06 21.28
N ALA A 149 9.29 -4.58 22.45
CA ALA A 149 10.28 -5.29 23.25
C ALA A 149 9.89 -6.73 23.65
N PRO A 150 8.63 -7.08 23.97
CA PRO A 150 8.25 -8.46 24.30
C PRO A 150 8.57 -9.44 23.17
N GLU A 151 8.29 -9.03 21.94
CA GLU A 151 8.53 -9.81 20.73
C GLU A 151 10.03 -9.93 20.47
N TRP A 152 10.76 -8.81 20.46
CA TRP A 152 12.21 -8.81 20.26
C TRP A 152 12.97 -9.62 21.32
N TRP A 153 12.58 -9.52 22.59
CA TRP A 153 13.19 -10.32 23.65
C TRP A 153 12.98 -11.81 23.44
N LYS A 154 11.77 -12.20 23.04
CA LYS A 154 11.42 -13.58 22.73
C LYS A 154 12.25 -14.09 21.57
N GLU A 155 12.30 -13.38 20.45
CA GLU A 155 13.06 -13.78 19.25
C GLU A 155 14.55 -13.93 19.56
N VAL A 156 15.16 -12.95 20.22
CA VAL A 156 16.60 -12.98 20.56
C VAL A 156 16.92 -14.12 21.53
N CYS A 157 16.04 -14.38 22.51
CA CYS A 157 16.19 -15.54 23.40
C CYS A 157 16.06 -16.87 22.65
N MET A 158 15.11 -16.97 21.70
CA MET A 158 14.93 -18.16 20.86
C MET A 158 16.15 -18.43 19.99
N MET A 159 16.69 -17.39 19.34
CA MET A 159 17.91 -17.49 18.55
C MET A 159 19.12 -17.93 19.39
N ALA A 160 19.21 -17.46 20.64
CA ALA A 160 20.29 -17.86 21.54
C ALA A 160 20.19 -19.34 21.95
N VAL A 161 19.02 -19.78 22.43
CA VAL A 161 18.85 -21.19 22.86
C VAL A 161 18.84 -22.15 21.67
N GLY A 162 18.51 -21.66 20.48
CA GLY A 162 18.59 -22.38 19.20
C GLY A 162 19.96 -22.35 18.53
N GLU A 163 20.99 -21.74 19.16
CA GLU A 163 22.37 -21.62 18.66
C GLU A 163 22.52 -20.88 17.30
N GLN A 164 21.49 -20.14 16.87
CA GLN A 164 21.50 -19.37 15.63
C GLN A 164 22.07 -17.97 15.82
N LEU A 165 22.03 -17.46 17.06
CA LEU A 165 22.44 -16.09 17.37
C LEU A 165 23.93 -15.83 17.08
N GLN A 166 24.79 -16.84 17.29
CA GLN A 166 26.22 -16.73 17.03
C GLN A 166 26.53 -16.49 15.54
N ALA A 167 25.92 -17.28 14.66
CA ALA A 167 26.09 -17.14 13.21
C ALA A 167 25.46 -15.84 12.69
N ALA A 168 24.27 -15.49 13.21
CA ALA A 168 23.54 -14.29 12.79
C ALA A 168 24.28 -12.98 13.12
N VAL A 169 25.08 -12.95 14.19
CA VAL A 169 25.74 -11.72 14.67
C VAL A 169 27.22 -11.66 14.28
N VAL A 170 27.91 -12.80 14.20
CA VAL A 170 29.37 -12.85 14.02
C VAL A 170 29.78 -13.40 12.64
N GLY A 171 28.82 -13.88 11.83
CA GLY A 171 29.03 -14.46 10.49
C GLY A 171 29.47 -15.94 10.52
N GLU A 172 29.31 -16.63 9.38
CA GLU A 172 29.59 -18.07 9.23
C GLU A 172 31.06 -18.45 9.42
N ASP A 173 31.98 -17.51 9.22
CA ASP A 173 33.43 -17.71 9.36
C ASP A 173 33.89 -17.85 10.82
N GLY A 174 32.97 -17.73 11.80
CA GLY A 174 33.26 -17.93 13.21
C GLY A 174 34.32 -16.97 13.74
N GLY A 175 34.09 -15.66 13.56
CA GLY A 175 34.92 -14.61 14.14
C GLY A 175 35.23 -14.85 15.62
N LYS A 176 36.30 -14.23 16.14
CA LYS A 176 36.93 -14.52 17.46
C LYS A 176 36.04 -14.30 18.71
N ASP A 177 34.76 -13.96 18.54
CA ASP A 177 33.85 -13.52 19.59
C ASP A 177 32.80 -14.61 19.90
N ASP A 178 32.60 -14.94 21.17
CA ASP A 178 31.65 -15.98 21.62
C ASP A 178 30.51 -15.33 22.43
N ILE A 179 29.27 -15.45 21.96
CA ILE A 179 28.10 -14.90 22.67
C ILE A 179 27.92 -15.66 23.98
N CYS A 180 28.07 -14.95 25.10
CA CYS A 180 28.01 -15.53 26.44
C CYS A 180 26.69 -15.22 27.16
N GLY A 181 25.94 -14.21 26.70
CA GLY A 181 24.62 -13.89 27.21
C GLY A 181 23.91 -12.74 26.49
N ILE A 182 22.68 -12.48 26.91
CA ILE A 182 21.80 -11.42 26.42
C ILE A 182 21.32 -10.64 27.64
N SER A 183 21.32 -9.32 27.56
CA SER A 183 20.83 -8.41 28.60
C SER A 183 19.75 -7.49 28.03
N LEU A 184 18.59 -7.39 28.67
CA LEU A 184 17.55 -6.42 28.37
C LEU A 184 17.39 -5.46 29.55
N GLY A 185 17.54 -4.16 29.30
CA GLY A 185 17.39 -3.11 30.31
C GLY A 185 16.37 -2.05 29.89
N LEU A 186 15.53 -1.63 30.83
CA LEU A 186 14.52 -0.59 30.63
C LEU A 186 15.07 0.81 30.97
N GLN A 187 15.30 1.64 29.95
CA GLN A 187 15.74 3.02 30.12
C GLN A 187 14.82 4.01 29.39
N THR A 188 14.00 4.75 30.13
CA THR A 188 13.08 5.79 29.58
C THR A 188 12.10 5.22 28.53
N CYS A 189 11.82 5.96 27.44
CA CYS A 189 10.81 5.63 26.41
C CYS A 189 11.27 4.56 25.38
N ARG A 190 12.44 3.97 25.56
CA ARG A 190 13.03 2.95 24.67
C ARG A 190 13.64 1.81 25.50
N ILE A 191 13.65 0.60 24.96
CA ILE A 191 14.28 -0.56 25.62
C ILE A 191 15.65 -0.80 24.97
N LYS A 192 16.66 -1.05 25.80
CA LYS A 192 18.03 -1.35 25.37
C LYS A 192 18.23 -2.86 25.48
N ILE A 193 18.44 -3.54 24.35
CA ILE A 193 18.87 -4.94 24.33
C ILE A 193 20.37 -4.97 24.02
N ARG A 194 21.14 -5.73 24.80
CA ARG A 194 22.58 -5.94 24.62
C ARG A 194 22.86 -7.42 24.41
N LEU A 195 23.66 -7.76 23.40
CA LEU A 195 24.24 -9.09 23.22
C LEU A 195 25.65 -9.05 23.78
N GLU A 196 25.91 -9.83 24.80
CA GLU A 196 27.15 -9.80 25.57
C GLU A 196 28.10 -10.84 24.94
N VAL A 197 29.24 -10.36 24.45
CA VAL A 197 30.21 -11.14 23.66
C VAL A 197 31.54 -11.25 24.40
N LYS A 198 32.15 -12.43 24.37
CA LYS A 198 33.51 -12.66 24.85
C LYS A 198 34.49 -12.40 23.72
N ILE A 199 35.21 -11.27 23.77
CA ILE A 199 36.26 -10.93 22.80
C ILE A 199 37.56 -11.64 23.21
N ARG A 200 38.19 -12.42 22.32
CA ARG A 200 39.45 -13.12 22.64
C ARG A 200 40.72 -12.27 22.48
N ASP A 201 40.76 -11.26 21.60
CA ASP A 201 41.99 -10.48 21.28
C ASP A 201 41.78 -8.99 20.89
N GLY A 202 40.74 -8.29 21.37
CA GLY A 202 40.42 -6.90 20.97
C GLY A 202 40.50 -5.87 22.12
N PRO A 203 40.53 -4.56 21.83
CA PRO A 203 40.54 -3.52 22.85
C PRO A 203 39.25 -3.54 23.69
N GLU A 204 39.35 -3.15 24.96
CA GLU A 204 38.24 -3.11 25.93
C GLU A 204 37.11 -2.15 25.49
N ASN A 205 35.85 -2.56 25.66
CA ASN A 205 34.64 -1.74 25.48
C ASN A 205 34.35 -1.19 24.06
N VAL A 206 34.34 -2.05 23.04
CA VAL A 206 33.84 -1.68 21.70
C VAL A 206 32.31 -1.86 21.63
N VAL A 207 31.60 -0.81 21.23
CA VAL A 207 30.17 -0.83 20.90
C VAL A 207 30.05 -0.84 19.38
N TYR A 208 29.47 -1.90 18.83
CA TYR A 208 29.11 -2.00 17.41
C TYR A 208 27.64 -1.57 17.27
N ASP A 209 27.40 -0.42 16.62
CA ASP A 209 26.08 0.10 16.25
C ASP A 209 25.91 -0.14 14.73
N ASP A 210 25.33 -1.27 14.33
CA ASP A 210 24.90 -1.51 12.94
C ASP A 210 23.46 -2.03 12.93
N ILE A 211 22.55 -1.13 12.55
CA ILE A 211 21.48 -1.32 11.55
C ILE A 211 20.90 0.09 11.30
N ALA A 212 21.14 0.58 10.09
CA ALA A 212 20.62 1.83 9.58
C ALA A 212 19.11 1.70 9.33
N HIS A 213 18.30 2.02 10.34
CA HIS A 213 16.97 2.55 10.09
C HIS A 213 17.10 4.03 9.75
N PHE A 214 16.52 4.44 8.61
CA PHE A 214 16.38 5.83 8.17
C PHE A 214 15.44 6.67 9.07
N GLU A 215 15.20 6.25 10.31
CA GLU A 215 14.59 7.12 11.31
C GLU A 215 15.66 7.97 11.99
N LEU A 216 15.82 9.22 11.51
CA LEU A 216 16.49 10.24 12.29
C LEU A 216 15.89 10.25 13.72
N ARG A 217 16.74 10.18 14.75
CA ARG A 217 16.30 10.31 16.15
C ARG A 217 15.45 11.57 16.28
N PRO A 218 14.41 11.66 17.13
CA PRO A 218 13.53 12.83 17.19
C PRO A 218 14.26 14.19 17.26
N ALA A 219 15.40 14.25 17.95
CA ALA A 219 16.26 15.44 17.98
C ALA A 219 16.96 15.74 16.64
N GLU A 220 17.45 14.72 15.94
CA GLU A 220 18.07 14.82 14.61
C GLU A 220 17.04 15.07 13.52
N ARG A 221 15.85 14.47 13.61
CA ARG A 221 14.71 14.73 12.72
C ARG A 221 14.27 16.18 12.85
N ASN A 222 14.08 16.65 14.10
CA ASN A 222 13.80 18.05 14.36
C ASN A 222 14.94 18.98 13.91
N ALA A 223 16.20 18.56 14.03
CA ALA A 223 17.34 19.32 13.51
C ALA A 223 17.37 19.34 11.97
N ALA A 224 17.04 18.24 11.31
CA ALA A 224 16.95 18.12 9.86
C ALA A 224 15.76 18.90 9.30
N ILE A 225 14.60 18.88 9.97
CA ILE A 225 13.46 19.74 9.65
C ILE A 225 13.88 21.21 9.78
N ARG A 226 14.50 21.60 10.90
CA ARG A 226 15.02 22.97 11.09
C ARG A 226 16.10 23.35 10.08
N ALA A 227 16.96 22.40 9.69
CA ALA A 227 17.96 22.61 8.65
C ALA A 227 17.28 22.79 7.30
N ALA A 228 16.26 21.98 6.98
CA ALA A 228 15.44 22.12 5.80
C ALA A 228 14.62 23.41 5.77
N THR A 229 14.29 23.99 6.93
CA THR A 229 13.73 25.34 7.01
C THR A 229 14.76 26.44 6.73
N LYS A 230 16.07 26.15 6.84
CA LYS A 230 17.17 27.10 6.62
C LYS A 230 17.78 27.00 5.21
N SER A 231 17.79 25.82 4.60
CA SER A 231 18.16 25.62 3.19
C SER A 231 16.94 25.80 2.29
N GLY A 232 17.16 26.27 1.06
CA GLY A 232 16.07 26.55 0.14
C GLY A 232 15.54 25.31 -0.58
N PHE A 233 14.65 24.56 0.05
CA PHE A 233 14.07 23.33 -0.52
C PHE A 233 12.85 23.60 -1.41
N LYS A 234 12.71 22.86 -2.50
CA LYS A 234 11.39 22.57 -3.08
C LYS A 234 10.70 21.55 -2.19
N VAL A 235 9.39 21.70 -1.98
CA VAL A 235 8.62 20.79 -1.13
C VAL A 235 7.68 19.98 -2.00
N ILE A 236 7.77 18.67 -1.92
CA ILE A 236 6.84 17.72 -2.52
C ILE A 236 5.95 17.16 -1.41
N ILE A 237 4.63 17.25 -1.59
CA ILE A 237 3.64 16.73 -0.65
C ILE A 237 3.10 15.41 -1.21
N GLY A 238 3.35 14.30 -0.52
CA GLY A 238 3.03 12.95 -0.98
C GLY A 238 4.26 12.26 -1.58
N GLY A 239 4.67 11.16 -0.96
CA GLY A 239 5.70 10.23 -1.41
C GLY A 239 5.15 9.08 -2.25
N GLY A 240 4.06 9.31 -2.99
CA GLY A 240 3.49 8.35 -3.92
C GLY A 240 4.26 8.24 -5.25
N THR A 241 3.68 7.52 -6.22
CA THR A 241 4.25 7.29 -7.56
C THR A 241 4.80 8.56 -8.21
N ALA A 242 3.98 9.60 -8.36
CA ALA A 242 4.42 10.84 -9.01
C ALA A 242 5.43 11.64 -8.15
N GLY A 243 5.19 11.71 -6.84
CA GLY A 243 6.01 12.50 -5.92
C GLY A 243 7.46 12.01 -5.84
N LEU A 244 7.68 10.69 -5.77
CA LEU A 244 9.03 10.13 -5.71
C LEU A 244 9.75 10.13 -7.06
N VAL A 245 9.03 10.01 -8.18
CA VAL A 245 9.61 10.26 -9.52
C VAL A 245 10.14 11.70 -9.60
N LEU A 246 9.32 12.68 -9.25
CA LEU A 246 9.71 14.10 -9.23
C LEU A 246 10.90 14.34 -8.28
N ALA A 247 10.86 13.78 -7.08
CA ALA A 247 11.95 13.91 -6.11
C ALA A 247 13.28 13.39 -6.67
N SER A 248 13.26 12.20 -7.27
CA SER A 248 14.43 11.60 -7.89
C SER A 248 14.91 12.44 -9.07
N ARG A 249 14.04 12.80 -10.03
CA ARG A 249 14.47 13.57 -11.22
C ARG A 249 14.95 14.98 -10.91
N LEU A 250 14.35 15.67 -9.95
CA LEU A 250 14.76 17.04 -9.62
C LEU A 250 16.10 17.09 -8.88
N THR A 251 16.39 16.08 -8.07
CA THR A 251 17.66 15.98 -7.31
C THR A 251 18.84 15.47 -8.14
N GLU A 252 18.63 15.12 -9.42
CA GLU A 252 19.71 14.96 -10.40
C GLU A 252 20.46 16.28 -10.64
N ILE A 253 19.84 17.42 -10.37
CA ILE A 253 20.44 18.75 -10.49
C ILE A 253 21.07 19.13 -9.14
N PRO A 254 22.41 19.22 -9.00
CA PRO A 254 23.07 19.40 -7.71
C PRO A 254 22.74 20.72 -6.97
N SER A 255 22.14 21.70 -7.66
CA SER A 255 21.73 22.98 -7.06
C SER A 255 20.30 22.98 -6.54
N ILE A 256 19.55 21.88 -6.71
CA ILE A 256 18.17 21.74 -6.28
C ILE A 256 18.11 20.76 -5.10
N SER A 257 17.65 21.25 -3.95
CA SER A 257 17.30 20.40 -2.82
C SER A 257 15.79 20.19 -2.74
N VAL A 258 15.36 18.96 -2.47
CA VAL A 258 13.94 18.54 -2.39
C VAL A 258 13.63 17.92 -1.04
N ALA A 259 12.52 18.34 -0.44
CA ALA A 259 11.94 17.75 0.75
C ALA A 259 10.62 17.07 0.39
N VAL A 260 10.51 15.76 0.63
CA VAL A 260 9.27 14.98 0.45
C VAL A 260 8.62 14.80 1.82
N LEU A 261 7.32 15.11 1.91
CA LEU A 261 6.49 14.87 3.09
C LEU A 261 5.51 13.74 2.77
N GLU A 262 5.69 12.57 3.38
CA GLU A 262 4.82 11.40 3.22
C GLU A 262 4.11 11.10 4.55
N ALA A 263 2.79 10.92 4.50
CA ALA A 263 1.98 10.68 5.70
C ALA A 263 2.17 9.26 6.26
N GLY A 264 2.49 8.29 5.39
CA GLY A 264 2.79 6.92 5.75
C GLY A 264 4.26 6.66 6.11
N GLN A 265 4.54 5.38 6.37
CA GLN A 265 5.87 4.89 6.75
C GLN A 265 6.71 4.46 5.53
N ASP A 266 8.00 4.24 5.75
CA ASP A 266 8.84 3.51 4.82
C ASP A 266 8.63 2.00 5.01
N ARG A 267 8.14 1.34 3.97
CA ARG A 267 7.90 -0.11 3.93
C ARG A 267 8.59 -0.75 2.73
N SER A 268 9.63 -0.10 2.21
CA SER A 268 10.38 -0.56 1.03
C SER A 268 11.08 -1.91 1.20
N THR A 269 11.26 -2.37 2.44
CA THR A 269 11.80 -3.70 2.76
C THR A 269 10.76 -4.66 3.35
N ASP A 270 9.48 -4.28 3.36
CA ASP A 270 8.41 -5.08 3.96
C ASP A 270 7.95 -6.18 2.98
N LEU A 271 8.02 -7.43 3.41
CA LEU A 271 7.66 -8.57 2.56
C LEU A 271 6.20 -8.54 2.13
N ASN A 272 5.28 -8.00 2.94
CA ASN A 272 3.87 -7.89 2.57
C ASN A 272 3.67 -6.94 1.37
N VAL A 273 4.59 -5.97 1.19
CA VAL A 273 4.60 -5.02 0.07
C VAL A 273 5.33 -5.62 -1.14
N LEU A 274 6.46 -6.30 -0.89
CA LEU A 274 7.33 -6.83 -1.92
C LEU A 274 6.77 -8.08 -2.60
N ALA A 275 6.13 -8.99 -1.86
CA ALA A 275 5.56 -10.21 -2.42
C ALA A 275 4.29 -9.90 -3.23
N PRO A 276 4.25 -10.18 -4.55
CA PRO A 276 3.09 -9.85 -5.39
C PRO A 276 1.78 -10.42 -4.85
N GLY A 277 1.76 -11.69 -4.45
CA GLY A 277 0.55 -12.39 -4.00
C GLY A 277 0.06 -12.00 -2.60
N LEU A 278 0.77 -11.15 -1.85
CA LEU A 278 0.34 -10.67 -0.53
C LEU A 278 -0.43 -9.34 -0.57
N LEU A 279 -0.69 -8.79 -1.77
CA LEU A 279 -1.31 -7.46 -1.91
C LEU A 279 -2.64 -7.30 -1.17
N THR A 280 -3.46 -8.35 -1.07
CA THR A 280 -4.78 -8.30 -0.42
C THR A 280 -4.68 -8.12 1.09
N SER A 281 -3.55 -8.51 1.70
CA SER A 281 -3.28 -8.28 3.14
C SER A 281 -3.05 -6.80 3.48
N LEU A 282 -2.79 -5.97 2.47
CA LEU A 282 -2.52 -4.54 2.62
C LEU A 282 -3.82 -3.72 2.67
N TYR A 283 -4.91 -4.23 2.10
CA TYR A 283 -6.19 -3.52 2.04
C TYR A 283 -6.90 -3.52 3.38
N GLY A 284 -7.44 -2.35 3.78
CA GLY A 284 -8.09 -2.19 5.07
C GLY A 284 -7.14 -2.17 6.27
N ASN A 285 -5.82 -2.24 6.04
CA ASN A 285 -4.81 -2.16 7.09
C ASN A 285 -4.26 -0.72 7.19
N PRO A 286 -4.46 -0.01 8.31
CA PRO A 286 -4.11 1.42 8.45
C PRO A 286 -2.61 1.72 8.41
N ASP A 287 -1.76 0.69 8.50
CA ASP A 287 -0.30 0.79 8.34
C ASP A 287 0.12 0.95 6.86
N TYR A 288 -0.72 0.50 5.92
CA TYR A 288 -0.43 0.48 4.48
C TYR A 288 -1.47 1.25 3.64
N ASP A 289 -2.68 1.37 4.16
CA ASP A 289 -3.87 1.87 3.47
C ASP A 289 -4.46 3.09 4.21
N TRP A 290 -4.92 4.07 3.44
CA TRP A 290 -5.74 5.17 3.95
C TRP A 290 -7.14 4.71 4.39
N ILE A 291 -7.68 3.62 3.83
CA ILE A 291 -9.01 3.09 4.14
C ILE A 291 -10.08 4.15 3.86
N TYR A 292 -10.00 4.78 2.68
CA TYR A 292 -11.05 5.69 2.25
C TYR A 292 -12.34 4.90 2.00
N THR A 293 -13.47 5.58 2.16
CA THR A 293 -14.79 5.05 1.87
C THR A 293 -15.61 6.15 1.21
N THR A 294 -16.52 5.77 0.32
CA THR A 294 -17.48 6.72 -0.26
C THR A 294 -18.55 7.12 0.76
N VAL A 295 -19.30 8.18 0.48
CA VAL A 295 -20.64 8.32 1.05
C VAL A 295 -21.57 7.21 0.53
N PRO A 296 -22.72 6.95 1.18
CA PRO A 296 -23.73 6.04 0.64
C PRO A 296 -24.14 6.44 -0.78
N GLN A 297 -23.98 5.50 -1.72
CA GLN A 297 -24.21 5.75 -3.13
C GLN A 297 -25.68 5.49 -3.48
N THR A 298 -26.45 6.57 -3.70
CA THR A 298 -27.92 6.49 -3.94
C THR A 298 -28.27 5.54 -5.08
N HIS A 299 -27.44 5.51 -6.13
CA HIS A 299 -27.66 4.67 -7.31
C HIS A 299 -27.09 3.24 -7.18
N LEU A 300 -26.47 2.91 -6.04
CA LEU A 300 -26.00 1.55 -5.69
C LEU A 300 -26.72 0.97 -4.49
N ASN A 301 -28.00 1.30 -4.30
CA ASN A 301 -28.78 0.85 -3.13
C ASN A 301 -28.12 1.29 -1.80
N ASP A 302 -27.62 2.53 -1.74
CA ASP A 302 -26.97 3.14 -0.57
C ASP A 302 -25.73 2.38 -0.08
N ARG A 303 -25.11 1.57 -0.94
CA ARG A 303 -23.85 0.90 -0.63
C ARG A 303 -22.75 1.94 -0.43
N VAL A 304 -21.89 1.64 0.54
CA VAL A 304 -20.61 2.33 0.74
C VAL A 304 -19.52 1.48 0.11
N ILE A 305 -18.67 2.09 -0.70
CA ILE A 305 -17.58 1.42 -1.40
C ILE A 305 -16.27 1.80 -0.72
N GLY A 306 -15.48 0.80 -0.33
CA GLY A 306 -14.12 1.01 0.16
C GLY A 306 -13.19 1.38 -0.98
N HIS A 307 -12.28 2.31 -0.74
CA HIS A 307 -11.24 2.74 -1.68
C HIS A 307 -9.87 2.59 -1.02
N PRO A 308 -9.26 1.40 -1.06
CA PRO A 308 -7.90 1.22 -0.57
C PRO A 308 -6.98 2.18 -1.30
N ARG A 309 -6.15 2.96 -0.62
CA ARG A 309 -5.13 3.84 -1.20
C ARG A 309 -3.85 3.79 -0.38
N GLY A 310 -2.71 3.64 -1.03
CA GLY A 310 -1.44 3.44 -0.34
C GLY A 310 -1.04 4.63 0.54
N LYS A 311 -0.82 4.36 1.83
CA LYS A 311 -0.36 5.29 2.86
C LYS A 311 1.03 4.88 3.35
N GLN A 312 2.00 5.02 2.47
CA GLN A 312 3.40 4.62 2.66
C GLN A 312 4.25 5.22 1.54
N LEU A 313 5.58 5.18 1.68
CA LEU A 313 6.46 5.51 0.55
C LEU A 313 6.16 4.59 -0.63
N GLY A 314 5.90 5.21 -1.77
CA GLY A 314 5.41 4.58 -2.99
C GLY A 314 3.90 4.73 -3.23
N GLY A 315 3.14 5.09 -2.19
CA GLY A 315 1.69 5.29 -2.27
C GLY A 315 1.00 4.09 -2.90
N SER A 316 0.07 4.35 -3.82
CA SER A 316 -0.72 3.30 -4.48
C SER A 316 0.11 2.26 -5.26
N SER A 317 1.32 2.58 -5.72
CA SER A 317 2.19 1.59 -6.40
C SER A 317 2.70 0.49 -5.46
N ALA A 318 2.67 0.72 -4.14
CA ALA A 318 3.05 -0.24 -3.11
C ALA A 318 1.95 -1.28 -2.79
N ILE A 319 0.70 -1.02 -3.19
CA ILE A 319 -0.46 -1.88 -2.81
C ILE A 319 -1.30 -2.36 -3.99
N ASN A 320 -0.94 -2.02 -5.23
CA ASN A 320 -1.77 -2.33 -6.40
C ASN A 320 -1.61 -3.79 -6.88
N TYR A 321 -2.37 -4.13 -7.91
CA TYR A 321 -2.40 -5.43 -8.60
C TYR A 321 -1.18 -5.73 -9.49
N LEU A 322 -0.17 -4.86 -9.51
CA LEU A 322 0.98 -4.93 -10.41
C LEU A 322 0.67 -4.93 -11.91
N ALA A 323 -0.58 -4.69 -12.33
CA ALA A 323 -0.96 -4.67 -13.74
C ALA A 323 -0.23 -3.53 -14.48
N TRP A 324 0.61 -3.90 -15.45
CA TRP A 324 1.38 -2.97 -16.28
C TRP A 324 0.73 -2.77 -17.64
N THR A 325 -0.33 -1.97 -17.66
CA THR A 325 -1.13 -1.67 -18.87
C THR A 325 -0.89 -0.25 -19.36
N HIS A 326 -1.19 0.03 -20.63
CA HIS A 326 -0.99 1.34 -21.25
C HIS A 326 -2.31 2.01 -21.63
N ALA A 327 -2.37 3.33 -21.46
CA ALA A 327 -3.50 4.15 -21.87
C ALA A 327 -3.64 4.18 -23.41
N SER A 328 -4.84 4.47 -23.90
CA SER A 328 -5.08 4.65 -25.34
C SER A 328 -4.38 5.89 -25.90
N GLN A 329 -3.79 5.78 -27.09
CA GLN A 329 -3.26 6.93 -27.83
C GLN A 329 -4.33 8.01 -27.99
N ARG A 330 -5.55 7.58 -28.34
CA ARG A 330 -6.70 8.46 -28.56
C ARG A 330 -7.11 9.18 -27.28
N ASN A 331 -7.12 8.51 -26.14
CA ASN A 331 -7.48 9.14 -24.87
C ASN A 331 -6.45 10.22 -24.47
N ILE A 332 -5.16 9.99 -24.72
CA ILE A 332 -4.14 11.01 -24.48
C ILE A 332 -4.30 12.19 -25.46
N ASP A 333 -4.54 11.93 -26.74
CA ASP A 333 -4.80 12.98 -27.74
C ASP A 333 -6.07 13.79 -27.45
N ASP A 334 -7.07 13.17 -26.84
CA ASP A 334 -8.29 13.84 -26.38
C ASP A 334 -7.99 14.90 -25.32
N TRP A 335 -6.96 14.72 -24.49
CA TRP A 335 -6.53 15.76 -23.55
C TRP A 335 -6.05 17.01 -24.28
N GLY A 336 -5.36 16.84 -25.42
CA GLY A 336 -5.03 17.93 -26.33
C GLY A 336 -6.26 18.63 -26.88
N ARG A 337 -7.25 17.85 -27.33
CA ARG A 337 -8.55 18.37 -27.84
C ARG A 337 -9.38 19.10 -26.79
N LEU A 338 -9.11 18.88 -25.50
CA LEU A 338 -9.71 19.61 -24.37
C LEU A 338 -9.03 20.97 -24.11
N GLY A 339 -8.03 21.34 -24.91
CA GLY A 339 -7.33 22.63 -24.86
C GLY A 339 -5.97 22.58 -24.17
N ASN A 340 -5.35 21.41 -24.12
CA ASN A 340 -3.99 21.21 -23.64
C ASN A 340 -3.07 20.85 -24.82
N ASP A 341 -2.92 21.74 -25.80
CA ASP A 341 -2.27 21.48 -27.10
C ASP A 341 -0.88 20.80 -26.99
N GLY A 342 -0.18 21.03 -25.88
CA GLY A 342 1.04 20.31 -25.52
C GLY A 342 0.83 18.93 -24.90
N TRP A 343 -0.25 18.21 -25.21
CA TRP A 343 -0.52 16.85 -24.73
C TRP A 343 -1.09 15.99 -25.86
N SER A 344 -0.24 15.08 -26.37
CA SER A 344 -0.57 14.04 -27.34
C SER A 344 0.17 12.75 -27.00
N TRP A 345 -0.27 11.62 -27.57
CA TRP A 345 0.44 10.34 -27.44
C TRP A 345 1.90 10.46 -27.88
N GLU A 346 2.16 11.06 -29.04
CA GLU A 346 3.50 11.26 -29.58
C GLU A 346 4.45 11.93 -28.57
N GLN A 347 3.95 12.85 -27.76
CA GLN A 347 4.76 13.56 -26.77
C GLN A 347 4.89 12.80 -25.45
N LEU A 348 3.99 11.86 -25.15
CA LEU A 348 3.97 11.12 -23.90
C LEU A 348 4.62 9.73 -24.04
N GLU A 349 4.54 9.11 -25.22
CA GLU A 349 5.12 7.81 -25.56
C GLU A 349 6.58 7.66 -25.08
N PRO A 350 7.49 8.62 -25.31
CA PRO A 350 8.88 8.46 -24.91
C PRO A 350 9.05 8.34 -23.39
N TYR A 351 8.09 8.84 -22.61
CA TYR A 351 8.10 8.73 -21.16
C TYR A 351 7.62 7.37 -20.66
N PHE A 352 6.73 6.68 -21.38
CA PHE A 352 6.42 5.27 -21.09
C PHE A 352 7.68 4.41 -21.25
N THR A 353 8.35 4.54 -22.40
CA THR A 353 9.63 3.85 -22.68
C THR A 353 10.73 4.22 -21.70
N LYS A 354 10.82 5.48 -21.26
CA LYS A 354 11.83 5.93 -20.28
C LYS A 354 11.68 5.30 -18.90
N VAL A 355 10.45 4.99 -18.49
CA VAL A 355 10.14 4.42 -17.16
C VAL A 355 10.44 2.93 -17.12
N GLU A 356 10.27 2.27 -18.27
CA GLU A 356 10.21 0.83 -18.42
C GLU A 356 11.58 0.15 -18.48
N ASN A 357 11.72 -0.94 -17.74
CA ASN A 357 12.79 -1.92 -17.82
C ASN A 357 12.21 -3.31 -18.05
N PHE A 358 11.81 -3.54 -19.29
CA PHE A 358 11.17 -4.76 -19.76
C PHE A 358 12.15 -5.90 -19.88
N THR A 359 11.73 -7.04 -19.34
CA THR A 359 12.43 -8.32 -19.48
C THR A 359 11.62 -9.24 -20.40
N ALA A 360 12.22 -9.62 -21.51
CA ALA A 360 11.59 -10.48 -22.50
C ALA A 360 11.33 -11.89 -21.92
N PRO A 361 10.15 -12.49 -22.16
CA PRO A 361 9.82 -13.84 -21.69
C PRO A 361 10.67 -14.92 -22.38
N SER A 362 10.80 -16.09 -21.75
CA SER A 362 11.38 -17.28 -22.39
C SER A 362 10.48 -17.81 -23.49
N GLU A 363 11.02 -18.60 -24.43
CA GLU A 363 10.24 -19.23 -25.51
C GLU A 363 9.09 -20.11 -24.96
N ALA A 364 9.32 -20.79 -23.84
CA ALA A 364 8.28 -21.57 -23.17
C ALA A 364 7.15 -20.67 -22.63
N VAL A 365 7.48 -19.55 -21.97
CA VAL A 365 6.47 -18.59 -21.48
C VAL A 365 5.72 -17.94 -22.65
N VAL A 366 6.41 -17.62 -23.76
CA VAL A 366 5.76 -17.12 -24.98
C VAL A 366 4.73 -18.12 -25.49
N GLN A 367 5.10 -19.39 -25.58
CA GLN A 367 4.21 -20.45 -26.02
C GLN A 367 3.05 -20.66 -25.04
N ASP A 368 3.31 -20.76 -23.74
CA ASP A 368 2.31 -21.12 -22.73
C ASP A 368 1.29 -19.99 -22.52
N LEU A 369 1.72 -18.72 -22.52
CA LEU A 369 0.84 -17.56 -22.27
C LEU A 369 0.39 -16.83 -23.54
N ASP A 370 0.67 -17.39 -24.72
CA ASP A 370 0.23 -16.89 -26.03
C ASP A 370 0.72 -15.46 -26.32
N LEU A 371 2.02 -15.24 -26.20
CA LEU A 371 2.65 -13.90 -26.21
C LEU A 371 3.30 -13.52 -27.55
N GLU A 372 2.98 -14.21 -28.65
CA GLU A 372 3.58 -13.93 -29.97
C GLU A 372 3.27 -12.52 -30.50
N PHE A 373 2.26 -11.85 -29.92
CA PHE A 373 1.85 -10.48 -30.27
C PHE A 373 2.77 -9.38 -29.70
N ILE A 374 3.69 -9.72 -28.79
CA ILE A 374 4.55 -8.74 -28.11
C ILE A 374 5.62 -8.20 -29.05
N GLU A 375 5.70 -6.88 -29.15
CA GLU A 375 6.66 -6.18 -30.01
C GLU A 375 7.86 -5.70 -29.19
N LEU A 376 8.89 -6.55 -29.07
CA LEU A 376 10.04 -6.35 -28.18
C LEU A 376 10.73 -4.97 -28.34
N ASP A 377 10.83 -4.46 -29.56
CA ASP A 377 11.47 -3.18 -29.87
C ASP A 377 10.66 -1.96 -29.40
N SER A 378 9.38 -2.14 -29.05
CA SER A 378 8.51 -1.08 -28.54
C SER A 378 8.63 -0.83 -27.03
N HIS A 379 9.30 -1.74 -26.31
CA HIS A 379 9.46 -1.66 -24.86
C HIS A 379 10.78 -1.01 -24.43
N GLY A 380 10.74 -0.26 -23.33
CA GLY A 380 11.94 0.27 -22.69
C GLY A 380 12.73 -0.81 -21.95
N THR A 381 14.06 -0.80 -22.03
CA THR A 381 14.93 -1.81 -21.37
C THR A 381 16.00 -1.20 -20.47
N ALA A 382 15.84 0.09 -20.13
CA ALA A 382 16.83 0.86 -19.38
C ALA A 382 16.21 1.80 -18.34
N GLY A 383 14.88 1.75 -18.20
CA GLY A 383 14.16 2.51 -17.21
C GLY A 383 14.38 1.98 -15.79
N PRO A 384 13.85 2.68 -14.78
CA PRO A 384 13.96 2.26 -13.39
C PRO A 384 12.96 1.19 -12.96
N VAL A 385 11.81 1.03 -13.64
CA VAL A 385 10.75 0.11 -13.19
C VAL A 385 10.82 -1.19 -13.98
N ALA A 386 11.20 -2.26 -13.30
CA ALA A 386 11.24 -3.59 -13.88
C ALA A 386 9.83 -4.14 -14.12
N ASN A 387 9.63 -4.74 -15.28
CA ASN A 387 8.41 -5.47 -15.59
C ASN A 387 8.71 -6.68 -16.48
N GLY A 388 7.77 -7.59 -16.53
CA GLY A 388 7.92 -8.86 -17.22
C GLY A 388 6.67 -9.73 -17.07
N PHE A 389 6.76 -10.89 -17.69
CA PHE A 389 5.81 -11.97 -17.47
C PHE A 389 6.31 -12.88 -16.36
N PRO A 390 5.42 -13.60 -15.65
CA PRO A 390 5.85 -14.61 -14.69
C PRO A 390 6.69 -15.70 -15.34
N ARG A 391 7.57 -16.31 -14.55
CA ARG A 391 8.43 -17.42 -14.98
C ARG A 391 7.62 -18.70 -15.17
N GLU A 392 8.22 -19.67 -15.87
CA GLU A 392 7.69 -21.03 -15.94
C GLU A 392 7.30 -21.53 -14.53
N ARG A 393 6.10 -22.13 -14.44
CA ARG A 393 5.49 -22.62 -13.19
C ARG A 393 4.96 -21.56 -12.22
N GLN A 394 4.97 -20.26 -12.58
CA GLN A 394 4.34 -19.18 -11.80
C GLN A 394 2.97 -18.74 -12.36
N TYR A 395 2.45 -19.48 -13.34
CA TYR A 395 1.12 -19.30 -13.91
C TYR A 395 0.40 -20.65 -13.95
N THR A 396 -0.91 -20.59 -14.12
CA THR A 396 -1.81 -21.75 -14.05
C THR A 396 -2.42 -22.05 -15.41
N VAL A 397 -3.08 -23.21 -15.52
CA VAL A 397 -3.89 -23.56 -16.70
C VAL A 397 -5.01 -22.55 -16.98
N LEU A 398 -5.46 -21.78 -15.97
CA LEU A 398 -6.44 -20.72 -16.17
C LEU A 398 -5.83 -19.51 -16.89
N ASP A 399 -4.56 -19.21 -16.59
CA ASP A 399 -3.81 -18.13 -17.24
C ASP A 399 -3.47 -18.50 -18.69
N GLU A 400 -3.07 -19.75 -18.95
CA GLU A 400 -2.87 -20.28 -20.31
C GLU A 400 -4.17 -20.27 -21.13
N ALA A 401 -5.30 -20.60 -20.49
CA ALA A 401 -6.58 -20.70 -21.17
C ALA A 401 -7.21 -19.34 -21.50
N TRP A 402 -6.85 -18.29 -20.76
CA TRP A 402 -7.45 -16.96 -20.89
C TRP A 402 -7.32 -16.35 -22.29
N PRO A 403 -6.11 -16.04 -22.82
CA PRO A 403 -5.97 -15.37 -24.13
C PRO A 403 -6.58 -16.22 -25.27
N ARG A 404 -6.38 -17.54 -25.23
CA ARG A 404 -6.90 -18.50 -26.22
C ARG A 404 -8.42 -18.58 -26.28
N SER A 405 -9.09 -18.27 -25.17
CA SER A 405 -10.56 -18.24 -25.16
C SER A 405 -11.09 -17.01 -25.92
N TYR A 406 -10.37 -15.88 -25.87
CA TYR A 406 -10.67 -14.74 -26.73
C TYR A 406 -10.34 -15.01 -28.20
N GLU A 407 -9.24 -15.71 -28.49
CA GLU A 407 -8.95 -16.18 -29.86
C GLU A 407 -10.08 -17.05 -30.41
N SER A 408 -10.59 -17.98 -29.60
CA SER A 408 -11.71 -18.86 -29.96
C SER A 408 -13.02 -18.09 -30.19
N LEU A 409 -13.22 -16.98 -29.48
CA LEU A 409 -14.31 -16.03 -29.74
C LEU A 409 -14.09 -15.15 -30.99
N GLY A 410 -12.91 -15.21 -31.60
CA GLY A 410 -12.52 -14.36 -32.73
C GLY A 410 -12.15 -12.92 -32.35
N ILE A 411 -11.88 -12.68 -31.07
CA ILE A 411 -11.53 -11.36 -30.48
C ILE A 411 -10.22 -11.41 -29.68
N GLY A 412 -9.30 -12.30 -30.06
CA GLY A 412 -7.92 -12.31 -29.55
C GLY A 412 -7.14 -11.07 -29.99
N VAL A 413 -6.13 -10.71 -29.20
CA VAL A 413 -5.21 -9.61 -29.52
C VAL A 413 -4.35 -9.97 -30.75
N LYS A 414 -3.92 -8.96 -31.52
CA LYS A 414 -3.08 -9.16 -32.71
C LYS A 414 -1.79 -8.37 -32.72
N GLU A 415 -1.74 -7.33 -31.90
CA GLU A 415 -0.66 -6.36 -31.82
C GLU A 415 -0.48 -6.02 -30.34
N ASP A 416 0.70 -5.57 -29.96
CA ASP A 416 1.03 -5.28 -28.57
C ASP A 416 0.16 -4.15 -27.97
N PRO A 417 -0.65 -4.40 -26.92
CA PRO A 417 -1.42 -3.35 -26.23
C PRO A 417 -0.58 -2.20 -25.65
N ARG A 418 0.75 -2.36 -25.55
CA ARG A 418 1.69 -1.28 -25.26
C ARG A 418 1.56 -0.10 -26.22
N ASP A 419 1.14 -0.34 -27.46
CA ASP A 419 0.98 0.69 -28.48
C ASP A 419 -0.14 1.69 -28.17
N GLY A 420 -1.07 1.38 -27.26
CA GLY A 420 -2.23 2.22 -26.95
C GLY A 420 -3.34 2.18 -28.02
N VAL A 421 -3.33 1.22 -28.93
CA VAL A 421 -4.35 1.02 -29.98
C VAL A 421 -4.94 -0.39 -29.92
N ALA A 422 -4.11 -1.42 -29.74
CA ALA A 422 -4.52 -2.81 -29.87
C ALA A 422 -5.72 -3.16 -28.96
N LEU A 423 -6.58 -4.03 -29.51
CA LEU A 423 -7.77 -4.56 -28.86
C LEU A 423 -7.75 -6.09 -28.90
N GLY A 424 -8.36 -6.72 -27.91
CA GLY A 424 -8.50 -8.16 -27.79
C GLY A 424 -8.19 -8.65 -26.38
N GLY A 425 -8.40 -9.95 -26.15
CA GLY A 425 -7.93 -10.64 -24.96
C GLY A 425 -6.44 -10.95 -25.04
N TYR A 426 -5.74 -10.76 -23.94
CA TYR A 426 -4.28 -10.89 -23.83
C TYR A 426 -3.85 -11.22 -22.40
N THR A 427 -2.58 -11.56 -22.23
CA THR A 427 -1.94 -11.72 -20.93
C THR A 427 -1.30 -10.41 -20.49
N ILE A 428 -1.64 -9.92 -19.31
CA ILE A 428 -1.13 -8.68 -18.72
C ILE A 428 0.31 -8.88 -18.25
N LEU A 429 1.15 -7.90 -18.58
CA LEU A 429 2.49 -7.75 -18.03
C LEU A 429 2.43 -7.25 -16.58
N THR A 430 3.35 -7.69 -15.72
CA THR A 430 3.39 -7.25 -14.32
C THR A 430 4.66 -6.48 -13.98
N ASN A 431 4.59 -5.47 -13.12
CA ASN A 431 5.78 -4.78 -12.60
C ASN A 431 6.41 -5.54 -11.42
N ALA A 432 6.86 -6.76 -11.68
CA ALA A 432 7.73 -7.53 -10.80
C ALA A 432 9.16 -7.55 -11.38
N ASP A 433 10.16 -7.42 -10.52
CA ASP A 433 11.56 -7.60 -10.89
C ASP A 433 11.84 -9.09 -11.05
N GLU A 434 12.19 -9.54 -12.26
CA GLU A 434 12.38 -10.96 -12.52
C GLU A 434 13.45 -11.57 -11.60
N SER A 435 14.56 -10.87 -11.34
CA SER A 435 15.71 -11.40 -10.61
C SER A 435 15.41 -11.73 -9.14
N SER A 436 14.59 -10.90 -8.50
CA SER A 436 14.21 -11.04 -7.08
C SER A 436 12.78 -11.56 -6.89
N ASN A 437 11.99 -11.54 -7.95
CA ASN A 437 10.55 -11.75 -7.98
C ASN A 437 9.78 -10.96 -6.92
N THR A 438 10.20 -9.70 -6.75
CA THR A 438 9.56 -8.72 -5.88
C THR A 438 8.89 -7.64 -6.71
N ARG A 439 7.86 -7.00 -6.16
CA ARG A 439 7.23 -5.80 -6.71
C ARG A 439 8.30 -4.74 -7.05
N SER A 440 8.35 -4.31 -8.31
CA SER A 440 9.16 -3.17 -8.75
C SER A 440 8.30 -1.91 -8.74
N TYR A 441 8.56 -0.98 -7.82
CA TYR A 441 7.76 0.23 -7.64
C TYR A 441 8.60 1.43 -7.22
N VAL A 442 8.00 2.62 -7.13
CA VAL A 442 8.79 3.87 -7.06
C VAL A 442 9.72 3.95 -5.83
N ALA A 443 9.45 3.23 -4.74
CA ALA A 443 10.28 3.28 -3.54
C ALA A 443 11.61 2.50 -3.70
N ASN A 444 11.56 1.27 -4.20
CA ASN A 444 12.75 0.43 -4.46
C ASN A 444 13.35 0.64 -5.87
N THR A 445 12.92 1.69 -6.59
CA THR A 445 13.48 2.06 -7.89
C THR A 445 13.99 3.51 -7.87
N TYR A 446 13.08 4.49 -8.02
CA TYR A 446 13.42 5.91 -8.09
C TYR A 446 13.97 6.48 -6.79
N LEU A 447 13.35 6.13 -5.64
CA LEU A 447 13.78 6.63 -4.34
C LEU A 447 15.10 5.97 -3.92
N GLU A 448 15.23 4.65 -4.06
CA GLU A 448 16.50 3.94 -3.79
C GLU A 448 17.66 4.53 -4.62
N ALA A 449 17.47 4.73 -5.93
CA ALA A 449 18.47 5.36 -6.80
C ALA A 449 18.82 6.82 -6.42
N ALA A 450 17.97 7.49 -5.65
CA ALA A 450 18.19 8.85 -5.15
C ALA A 450 18.57 8.91 -3.66
N ALA A 451 18.52 7.81 -2.92
CA ALA A 451 18.63 7.79 -1.45
C ALA A 451 19.98 8.32 -0.95
N SER A 452 21.05 8.13 -1.70
CA SER A 452 22.40 8.62 -1.36
C SER A 452 22.60 10.13 -1.61
N ARG A 453 21.66 10.79 -2.31
CA ARG A 453 21.79 12.21 -2.67
C ARG A 453 21.48 13.09 -1.47
N LYS A 454 22.47 13.88 -1.04
CA LYS A 454 22.34 14.76 0.15
C LYS A 454 21.25 15.82 0.00
N ASP A 455 20.92 16.18 -1.23
CA ASP A 455 19.90 17.16 -1.61
C ASP A 455 18.47 16.62 -1.55
N LEU A 456 18.28 15.31 -1.38
CA LEU A 456 17.00 14.71 -1.07
C LEU A 456 16.83 14.56 0.45
N LYS A 457 15.66 14.98 0.96
CA LYS A 457 15.20 14.70 2.31
C LYS A 457 13.79 14.15 2.24
N VAL A 458 13.56 12.99 2.85
CA VAL A 458 12.25 12.37 2.93
C VAL A 458 11.85 12.33 4.41
N PHE A 459 10.64 12.79 4.69
CA PHE A 459 10.05 12.77 6.03
C PHE A 459 8.78 11.92 5.96
N THR A 460 8.83 10.75 6.60
CA THR A 460 7.67 9.86 6.80
C THR A 460 6.87 10.28 8.03
N ASP A 461 5.68 9.70 8.18
CA ASP A 461 4.71 10.03 9.23
C ASP A 461 4.33 11.52 9.23
N ALA A 462 4.54 12.21 8.11
CA ALA A 462 4.41 13.65 7.93
C ALA A 462 3.07 13.99 7.29
N LEU A 463 2.01 14.02 8.10
CA LEU A 463 0.68 14.43 7.65
C LEU A 463 0.65 15.93 7.37
N VAL A 464 0.51 16.29 6.09
CA VAL A 464 0.41 17.69 5.67
C VAL A 464 -0.94 18.27 6.04
N ALA A 465 -0.93 19.41 6.73
CA ALA A 465 -2.13 20.10 7.16
C ALA A 465 -2.61 21.11 6.12
N LYS A 466 -1.70 21.95 5.61
CA LYS A 466 -2.00 22.92 4.55
C LYS A 466 -0.73 23.54 3.97
N ILE A 467 -0.88 24.14 2.80
CA ILE A 467 0.08 25.04 2.15
C ILE A 467 -0.09 26.46 2.71
N GLU A 468 1.01 27.17 2.90
CA GLU A 468 1.03 28.55 3.39
C GLU A 468 1.26 29.54 2.25
N PHE A 469 0.50 30.63 2.22
CA PHE A 469 0.53 31.63 1.16
C PHE A 469 0.92 33.03 1.66
N ASP A 470 1.77 33.72 0.89
CA ASP A 470 1.86 35.18 0.94
C ASP A 470 0.78 35.78 0.04
N THR A 471 -0.12 36.55 0.63
CA THR A 471 -1.28 37.17 -0.03
C THR A 471 -1.14 38.69 -0.19
N HIS A 472 0.03 39.26 0.13
CA HIS A 472 0.27 40.70 0.00
C HIS A 472 0.50 41.15 -1.45
N GLY A 473 0.83 40.20 -2.34
CA GLY A 473 1.05 40.45 -3.76
C GLY A 473 -0.23 40.44 -4.61
N ARG A 474 -0.06 40.63 -5.92
CA ARG A 474 -1.18 40.56 -6.90
C ARG A 474 -1.80 39.16 -7.00
N LEU A 475 -0.98 38.12 -6.87
CA LEU A 475 -1.39 36.72 -6.83
C LEU A 475 -0.86 36.12 -5.52
N PRO A 476 -1.63 35.26 -4.84
CA PRO A 476 -1.12 34.48 -3.71
C PRO A 476 0.07 33.62 -4.14
N VAL A 477 1.13 33.60 -3.34
CA VAL A 477 2.34 32.82 -3.62
C VAL A 477 2.51 31.74 -2.55
N ALA A 478 2.65 30.48 -2.96
CA ALA A 478 2.96 29.40 -2.03
C ALA A 478 4.37 29.61 -1.46
N THR A 479 4.48 29.64 -0.13
CA THR A 479 5.73 29.99 0.60
C THR A 479 6.23 28.87 1.51
N GLY A 480 5.39 27.87 1.78
CA GLY A 480 5.73 26.78 2.69
C GLY A 480 4.57 25.83 2.92
N VAL A 481 4.80 24.87 3.81
CA VAL A 481 3.84 23.83 4.16
C VAL A 481 3.86 23.65 5.67
N ARG A 482 2.66 23.57 6.27
CA ARG A 482 2.48 23.11 7.65
C ARG A 482 2.09 21.64 7.64
N PHE A 483 2.70 20.87 8.52
CA PHE A 483 2.49 19.44 8.63
C PHE A 483 2.66 19.01 10.08
N SER A 484 2.31 17.77 10.39
CA SER A 484 2.55 17.19 11.70
C SER A 484 3.27 15.85 11.57
N ILE A 485 4.15 15.55 12.52
CA ILE A 485 4.76 14.23 12.67
C ILE A 485 4.42 13.74 14.07
N ASN A 486 3.73 12.60 14.17
CA ASN A 486 3.28 12.04 15.45
C ASN A 486 2.55 13.07 16.33
N GLY A 487 1.65 13.86 15.70
CA GLY A 487 0.88 14.93 16.35
C GLY A 487 1.66 16.21 16.68
N THR A 488 2.98 16.24 16.46
CA THR A 488 3.80 17.45 16.67
C THR A 488 3.76 18.32 15.42
N ALA A 489 3.34 19.57 15.55
CA ALA A 489 3.26 20.50 14.44
C ALA A 489 4.64 21.02 13.99
N HIS A 490 4.83 21.08 12.67
CA HIS A 490 6.03 21.54 12.00
C HIS A 490 5.68 22.45 10.81
N SER A 491 6.68 23.19 10.32
CA SER A 491 6.57 24.01 9.12
C SER A 491 7.87 23.95 8.32
N ILE A 492 7.76 23.88 7.00
CA ILE A 492 8.90 23.99 6.07
C ILE A 492 8.63 25.11 5.07
N LYS A 493 9.61 26.00 4.88
CA LYS A 493 9.53 27.04 3.85
C LYS A 493 9.92 26.45 2.50
N ALA A 494 9.13 26.74 1.48
CA ALA A 494 9.42 26.33 0.11
C ALA A 494 10.18 27.45 -0.60
N LYS A 495 11.33 27.10 -1.18
CA LYS A 495 12.04 27.98 -2.11
C LYS A 495 11.56 27.67 -3.53
N HIS A 496 11.10 28.71 -4.20
CA HIS A 496 10.53 28.67 -5.55
C HIS A 496 9.16 28.00 -5.67
N GLU A 497 8.98 26.77 -5.17
CA GLU A 497 7.82 25.96 -5.54
C GLU A 497 7.46 24.87 -4.52
N VAL A 498 6.15 24.67 -4.32
CA VAL A 498 5.53 23.50 -3.71
C VAL A 498 4.92 22.66 -4.83
N ILE A 499 5.08 21.35 -4.77
CA ILE A 499 4.47 20.39 -5.69
C ILE A 499 3.61 19.44 -4.86
N LEU A 500 2.32 19.37 -5.18
CA LEU A 500 1.35 18.51 -4.52
C LEU A 500 1.17 17.22 -5.32
N SER A 501 1.37 16.08 -4.68
CA SER A 501 1.34 14.73 -5.25
C SER A 501 0.66 13.75 -4.28
N ALA A 502 -0.41 14.19 -3.62
CA ALA A 502 -1.12 13.45 -2.58
C ALA A 502 -2.24 12.55 -3.13
N GLY A 503 -2.31 12.38 -4.46
CA GLY A 503 -3.28 11.53 -5.14
C GLY A 503 -4.66 12.17 -5.28
N SER A 504 -5.56 11.46 -5.95
CA SER A 504 -6.86 12.00 -6.38
C SER A 504 -7.80 12.43 -5.25
N PHE A 505 -7.58 11.94 -4.01
CA PHE A 505 -8.35 12.38 -2.84
C PHE A 505 -7.59 13.38 -1.97
N GLY A 506 -6.30 13.13 -1.72
CA GLY A 506 -5.50 13.99 -0.85
C GLY A 506 -5.16 15.35 -1.48
N SER A 507 -4.95 15.41 -2.79
CA SER A 507 -4.61 16.66 -3.48
C SER A 507 -5.71 17.72 -3.45
N PRO A 508 -6.98 17.43 -3.82
CA PRO A 508 -8.06 18.42 -3.68
C PRO A 508 -8.28 18.80 -2.20
N GLN A 509 -8.25 17.83 -1.27
CA GLN A 509 -8.36 18.10 0.16
C GLN A 509 -7.31 19.12 0.64
N ILE A 510 -6.04 18.93 0.28
CA ILE A 510 -4.97 19.83 0.71
C ILE A 510 -5.12 21.21 0.07
N LEU A 511 -5.57 21.31 -1.18
CA LEU A 511 -5.88 22.61 -1.79
C LEU A 511 -6.98 23.34 -1.01
N GLU A 512 -8.06 22.64 -0.68
CA GLU A 512 -9.19 23.21 0.07
C GLU A 512 -8.80 23.61 1.49
N LEU A 513 -8.09 22.77 2.24
CA LEU A 513 -7.54 23.10 3.57
C LEU A 513 -6.58 24.30 3.53
N SER A 514 -6.00 24.57 2.37
CA SER A 514 -5.13 25.72 2.12
C SER A 514 -5.88 26.97 1.63
N GLY A 515 -7.20 26.90 1.50
CA GLY A 515 -8.07 28.01 1.08
C GLY A 515 -8.19 28.17 -0.44
N ILE A 516 -7.87 27.14 -1.24
CA ILE A 516 -8.09 27.12 -2.68
C ILE A 516 -9.22 26.14 -2.98
N GLY A 517 -10.38 26.66 -3.38
CA GLY A 517 -11.57 25.83 -3.61
C GLY A 517 -12.82 26.68 -3.84
N SER A 518 -13.99 26.04 -3.78
CA SER A 518 -15.30 26.68 -3.81
C SER A 518 -15.54 27.50 -2.53
N GLU A 519 -16.01 28.75 -2.66
CA GLU A 519 -16.39 29.59 -1.51
C GLU A 519 -17.35 28.87 -0.55
N GLN A 520 -18.26 28.07 -1.09
CA GLN A 520 -19.28 27.34 -0.31
C GLN A 520 -18.65 26.22 0.53
N VAL A 521 -17.80 25.39 -0.09
CA VAL A 521 -17.08 24.29 0.58
C VAL A 521 -16.15 24.85 1.67
N LEU A 522 -15.36 25.86 1.33
CA LEU A 522 -14.43 26.48 2.26
C LEU A 522 -15.15 27.12 3.46
N ALA A 523 -16.24 27.84 3.22
CA ALA A 523 -17.02 28.45 4.28
C ALA A 523 -17.67 27.40 5.21
N ALA A 524 -18.19 26.30 4.65
CA ALA A 524 -18.77 25.21 5.42
C ALA A 524 -17.75 24.54 6.37
N ALA A 525 -16.50 24.39 5.94
CA ALA A 525 -15.42 23.85 6.74
C ALA A 525 -14.73 24.90 7.65
N GLY A 526 -15.14 26.17 7.62
CA GLY A 526 -14.53 27.25 8.40
C GLY A 526 -13.12 27.65 7.93
N ILE A 527 -12.81 27.44 6.64
CA ILE A 527 -11.52 27.78 6.03
C ILE A 527 -11.58 29.16 5.37
N SER A 528 -10.61 30.01 5.70
CA SER A 528 -10.44 31.30 5.02
C SER A 528 -9.97 31.11 3.58
N ARG A 529 -10.72 31.67 2.63
CA ARG A 529 -10.37 31.61 1.21
C ARG A 529 -9.10 32.41 0.88
N VAL A 530 -8.19 31.77 0.16
CA VAL A 530 -7.01 32.33 -0.49
C VAL A 530 -7.27 32.60 -1.97
N HIS A 531 -7.85 31.62 -2.70
CA HIS A 531 -8.23 31.78 -4.10
C HIS A 531 -9.52 31.02 -4.41
N GLU A 532 -10.41 31.63 -5.19
CA GLU A 532 -11.61 30.96 -5.68
C GLU A 532 -11.26 30.04 -6.85
N ASN A 533 -11.46 28.74 -6.65
CA ASN A 533 -11.52 27.78 -7.75
C ASN A 533 -12.52 26.69 -7.41
N ALA A 534 -13.77 26.90 -7.82
CA ALA A 534 -14.86 25.97 -7.57
C ALA A 534 -14.73 24.63 -8.32
N ASN A 535 -13.66 24.40 -9.09
CA ASN A 535 -13.42 23.10 -9.76
C ASN A 535 -12.47 22.19 -8.97
N VAL A 536 -11.91 22.65 -7.85
CA VAL A 536 -11.11 21.78 -6.96
C VAL A 536 -12.06 20.77 -6.32
N GLY A 537 -11.73 19.49 -6.41
CA GLY A 537 -12.56 18.41 -5.88
C GLY A 537 -13.65 17.92 -6.84
N GLU A 538 -13.94 18.68 -7.90
CA GLU A 538 -14.95 18.32 -8.91
C GLU A 538 -14.41 17.37 -9.98
N ASN A 539 -15.30 16.84 -10.83
CA ASN A 539 -14.93 16.02 -12.00
C ASN A 539 -14.15 14.75 -11.63
N LEU A 540 -14.39 14.22 -10.41
CA LEU A 540 -13.91 12.89 -10.06
C LEU A 540 -14.52 11.89 -11.07
N GLN A 541 -13.68 10.94 -11.49
CA GLN A 541 -13.99 9.87 -12.44
C GLN A 541 -13.23 8.62 -11.97
N ASP A 542 -13.84 7.46 -12.09
CA ASP A 542 -13.23 6.18 -11.74
C ASP A 542 -13.83 5.04 -12.57
N HIS A 543 -13.15 3.91 -12.71
CA HIS A 543 -13.67 2.75 -13.42
C HIS A 543 -14.57 1.90 -12.51
N PRO A 544 -15.88 1.79 -12.79
CA PRO A 544 -16.73 0.81 -12.13
C PRO A 544 -16.64 -0.54 -12.84
N TYR A 545 -16.67 -1.63 -12.08
CA TYR A 545 -16.74 -2.97 -12.64
C TYR A 545 -17.79 -3.86 -11.97
N MET A 546 -18.31 -4.82 -12.74
CA MET A 546 -19.15 -5.90 -12.25
C MET A 546 -18.32 -7.18 -12.15
N PRO A 547 -18.04 -7.70 -10.93
CA PRO A 547 -17.39 -8.99 -10.78
C PRO A 547 -18.38 -10.13 -11.02
N LEU A 548 -17.90 -11.25 -11.58
CA LEU A 548 -18.62 -12.51 -11.69
C LEU A 548 -17.68 -13.68 -11.38
N GLY A 549 -17.95 -14.39 -10.29
CA GLY A 549 -17.19 -15.56 -9.85
C GLY A 549 -17.79 -16.86 -10.37
N PHE A 550 -16.94 -17.74 -10.89
CA PHE A 550 -17.29 -19.06 -11.44
C PHE A 550 -16.57 -20.16 -10.67
N GLY A 551 -17.23 -21.29 -10.43
CA GLY A 551 -16.59 -22.44 -9.79
C GLY A 551 -15.48 -23.02 -10.68
N VAL A 552 -14.35 -23.38 -10.09
CA VAL A 552 -13.22 -24.02 -10.77
C VAL A 552 -13.26 -25.53 -10.58
N ASN A 553 -12.89 -26.30 -11.62
CA ASN A 553 -12.92 -27.76 -11.58
C ASN A 553 -11.96 -28.30 -10.50
N PRO A 554 -12.33 -29.39 -9.78
CA PRO A 554 -11.51 -29.93 -8.71
C PRO A 554 -10.08 -30.27 -9.15
N GLY A 555 -9.10 -29.90 -8.34
CA GLY A 555 -7.67 -30.16 -8.59
C GLY A 555 -6.91 -29.03 -9.29
N ILE A 556 -7.58 -27.95 -9.68
CA ILE A 556 -6.94 -26.71 -10.15
C ILE A 556 -6.85 -25.75 -8.95
N PRO A 557 -5.64 -25.40 -8.47
CA PRO A 557 -5.49 -24.53 -7.31
C PRO A 557 -5.87 -23.09 -7.64
N THR A 558 -6.39 -22.38 -6.65
CA THR A 558 -6.67 -20.94 -6.72
C THR A 558 -6.22 -20.27 -5.42
N LEU A 559 -6.18 -18.94 -5.37
CA LEU A 559 -5.81 -18.22 -4.15
C LEU A 559 -6.79 -18.47 -2.99
N ASP A 560 -7.99 -19.02 -3.27
CA ASP A 560 -8.92 -19.44 -2.23
C ASP A 560 -8.30 -20.51 -1.30
N ASP A 561 -7.36 -21.32 -1.80
CA ASP A 561 -6.66 -22.34 -1.01
C ASP A 561 -5.79 -21.72 0.11
N LEU A 562 -5.37 -20.47 -0.07
CA LEU A 562 -4.56 -19.72 0.91
C LEU A 562 -5.36 -19.31 2.15
N ALA A 563 -6.69 -19.46 2.16
CA ALA A 563 -7.48 -19.34 3.39
C ALA A 563 -7.16 -20.47 4.39
N ASN A 564 -6.56 -21.57 3.93
CA ASN A 564 -6.04 -22.62 4.80
C ASN A 564 -4.61 -22.27 5.27
N GLU A 565 -4.45 -22.09 6.58
CA GLU A 565 -3.18 -21.72 7.21
C GLU A 565 -2.01 -22.66 6.84
N THR A 566 -2.25 -23.97 6.69
CA THR A 566 -1.20 -24.92 6.31
C THR A 566 -0.73 -24.71 4.88
N ILE A 567 -1.66 -24.45 3.95
CA ILE A 567 -1.33 -24.20 2.55
C ILE A 567 -0.66 -22.82 2.41
N PHE A 568 -1.18 -21.81 3.11
CA PHE A 568 -0.56 -20.49 3.17
C PHE A 568 0.88 -20.55 3.68
N ASN A 569 1.13 -21.21 4.81
CA ASN A 569 2.47 -21.31 5.38
C ASN A 569 3.43 -22.03 4.42
N ALA A 570 2.97 -23.08 3.73
CA ALA A 570 3.80 -23.77 2.72
C ALA A 570 4.13 -22.86 1.52
N ALA A 571 3.15 -22.11 1.01
CA ALA A 571 3.37 -21.14 -0.07
C ALA A 571 4.28 -19.97 0.36
N PHE A 572 4.17 -19.56 1.63
CA PHE A 572 5.03 -18.53 2.21
C PHE A 572 6.46 -19.01 2.40
N ASP A 573 6.66 -20.23 2.91
CA ASP A 573 7.98 -20.87 3.02
C ASP A 573 8.64 -21.06 1.64
N GLU A 574 7.87 -21.46 0.62
CA GLU A 574 8.32 -21.56 -0.77
C GLU A 574 8.76 -20.18 -1.32
N TYR A 575 7.96 -19.15 -1.10
CA TYR A 575 8.32 -17.79 -1.54
C TYR A 575 9.56 -17.25 -0.81
N LEU A 576 9.72 -17.52 0.49
CA LEU A 576 10.91 -17.12 1.24
C LEU A 576 12.18 -17.84 0.77
N ALA A 577 12.06 -19.10 0.36
CA ALA A 577 13.20 -19.90 -0.04
C ALA A 577 13.70 -19.53 -1.45
N ASP A 578 12.78 -19.36 -2.41
CA ASP A 578 13.16 -19.25 -3.83
C ASP A 578 12.45 -18.12 -4.60
N ALA A 579 11.57 -17.34 -3.94
CA ALA A 579 10.68 -16.36 -4.57
C ALA A 579 9.79 -16.95 -5.67
N THR A 580 9.32 -18.19 -5.43
CA THR A 580 8.46 -19.00 -6.31
C THR A 580 7.10 -19.28 -5.63
N GLY A 581 6.26 -20.07 -6.29
CA GLY A 581 4.95 -20.46 -5.76
C GLY A 581 3.83 -19.44 -6.00
N PRO A 582 2.65 -19.65 -5.40
CA PRO A 582 1.47 -18.84 -5.68
C PRO A 582 1.54 -17.40 -5.13
N LEU A 583 2.45 -17.12 -4.18
CA LEU A 583 2.67 -15.75 -3.67
C LEU A 583 3.59 -14.91 -4.56
N ALA A 584 4.17 -15.53 -5.58
CA ALA A 584 5.14 -14.93 -6.49
C ALA A 584 4.51 -14.30 -7.74
N THR A 585 3.18 -14.37 -7.86
CA THR A 585 2.42 -13.90 -9.03
C THR A 585 1.12 -13.24 -8.60
N VAL A 586 0.41 -12.64 -9.54
CA VAL A 586 -0.91 -12.01 -9.39
C VAL A 586 -1.78 -12.34 -10.60
N ALA A 587 -2.96 -11.75 -10.69
CA ALA A 587 -3.83 -11.89 -11.84
C ALA A 587 -3.15 -11.45 -13.16
N LEU A 588 -3.22 -12.30 -14.18
CA LEU A 588 -2.58 -12.08 -15.48
C LEU A 588 -3.58 -11.89 -16.63
N GLY A 589 -4.87 -12.15 -16.43
CA GLY A 589 -5.85 -12.05 -17.51
C GLY A 589 -6.22 -10.61 -17.81
N GLY A 590 -6.04 -10.18 -19.06
CA GLY A 590 -6.49 -8.89 -19.57
C GLY A 590 -7.34 -8.99 -20.84
N ALA A 591 -8.21 -8.02 -21.07
CA ALA A 591 -8.76 -7.76 -22.39
C ALA A 591 -9.10 -6.27 -22.52
N LEU A 592 -8.80 -5.67 -23.67
CA LEU A 592 -9.26 -4.33 -24.04
C LEU A 592 -10.19 -4.47 -25.23
N LEU A 593 -11.48 -4.21 -25.06
CA LEU A 593 -12.50 -4.53 -26.06
C LEU A 593 -13.35 -3.32 -26.40
N SER A 594 -13.80 -3.24 -27.66
CA SER A 594 -14.80 -2.27 -28.09
C SER A 594 -16.23 -2.82 -27.91
N LEU A 595 -17.22 -1.91 -27.86
CA LEU A 595 -18.63 -2.32 -27.87
C LEU A 595 -18.98 -3.22 -29.06
N ALA A 596 -18.34 -3.00 -30.21
CA ALA A 596 -18.57 -3.79 -31.41
C ALA A 596 -18.05 -5.24 -31.29
N GLN A 597 -17.00 -5.47 -30.52
CA GLN A 597 -16.47 -6.82 -30.27
C GLN A 597 -17.39 -7.62 -29.34
N ILE A 598 -17.94 -6.99 -28.30
CA ILE A 598 -18.80 -7.69 -27.34
C ILE A 598 -20.26 -7.84 -27.82
N LEU A 599 -20.72 -6.98 -28.75
CA LEU A 599 -22.06 -7.00 -29.35
C LEU A 599 -22.00 -7.38 -30.83
N SER A 600 -21.76 -8.66 -31.11
CA SER A 600 -21.68 -9.18 -32.49
C SER A 600 -23.00 -9.09 -33.27
N ASN A 601 -24.14 -8.91 -32.60
CA ASN A 601 -25.43 -8.66 -33.24
C ASN A 601 -25.54 -7.20 -33.71
N ALA A 602 -25.48 -7.00 -35.03
CA ALA A 602 -25.53 -5.68 -35.65
C ALA A 602 -26.80 -4.86 -35.29
N THR A 603 -27.93 -5.50 -35.05
CA THR A 603 -29.18 -4.81 -34.67
C THR A 603 -29.11 -4.32 -33.23
N GLU A 604 -28.61 -5.15 -32.34
CA GLU A 604 -28.41 -4.81 -30.93
C GLU A 604 -27.38 -3.68 -30.79
N TYR A 605 -26.24 -3.80 -31.47
CA TYR A 605 -25.22 -2.75 -31.52
C TYR A 605 -25.78 -1.42 -32.03
N ALA A 606 -26.52 -1.44 -33.16
CA ALA A 606 -27.14 -0.23 -33.70
C ALA A 606 -28.18 0.39 -32.76
N SER A 607 -28.95 -0.44 -32.04
CA SER A 607 -29.93 0.04 -31.06
C SER A 607 -29.23 0.69 -29.87
N LEU A 608 -28.25 0.01 -29.25
CA LEU A 608 -27.55 0.53 -28.08
C LEU A 608 -26.81 1.84 -28.41
N THR A 609 -26.08 1.88 -29.51
CA THR A 609 -25.34 3.09 -29.93
C THR A 609 -26.28 4.26 -30.24
N SER A 610 -27.46 3.99 -30.81
CA SER A 610 -28.51 5.00 -31.00
C SER A 610 -29.02 5.56 -29.67
N ASP A 611 -29.24 4.69 -28.68
CA ASP A 611 -29.75 5.10 -27.37
C ASP A 611 -28.69 5.87 -26.56
N LEU A 612 -27.44 5.39 -26.54
CA LEU A 612 -26.31 6.08 -25.93
C LEU A 612 -26.12 7.50 -26.50
N SER A 613 -26.28 7.66 -27.82
CA SER A 613 -26.18 8.97 -28.47
C SER A 613 -27.25 9.96 -27.99
N LYS A 614 -28.45 9.46 -27.61
CA LYS A 614 -29.54 10.29 -27.06
C LYS A 614 -29.31 10.63 -25.59
N LEU A 615 -28.54 9.80 -24.88
CA LEU A 615 -28.20 9.97 -23.46
C LEU A 615 -27.02 10.91 -23.24
N ASN A 616 -26.43 11.52 -24.27
CA ASN A 616 -25.34 12.48 -24.09
C ASN A 616 -25.77 13.64 -23.15
N PRO A 617 -25.08 13.86 -22.02
CA PRO A 617 -25.50 14.86 -21.05
C PRO A 617 -25.53 16.28 -21.62
N LYS A 618 -26.57 17.03 -21.25
CA LYS A 618 -26.68 18.45 -21.58
C LYS A 618 -26.18 19.28 -20.39
N THR A 619 -24.99 19.85 -20.52
CA THR A 619 -24.41 20.75 -19.52
C THR A 619 -24.04 22.09 -20.14
N SER A 620 -24.21 23.17 -19.38
CA SER A 620 -23.74 24.50 -19.75
C SER A 620 -22.25 24.71 -19.50
N HIS A 621 -21.59 23.78 -18.79
CA HIS A 621 -20.16 23.86 -18.51
C HIS A 621 -19.35 23.39 -19.74
N PRO A 622 -18.61 24.28 -20.43
CA PRO A 622 -18.07 23.98 -21.76
C PRO A 622 -17.02 22.88 -21.75
N GLY A 623 -16.18 22.81 -20.70
CA GLY A 623 -15.20 21.73 -20.56
C GLY A 623 -15.85 20.38 -20.34
N LEU A 624 -16.93 20.33 -19.55
CA LEU A 624 -17.62 19.09 -19.25
C LEU A 624 -18.43 18.61 -20.48
N ALA A 625 -19.07 19.53 -21.21
CA ALA A 625 -19.71 19.22 -22.48
C ALA A 625 -18.73 18.66 -23.52
N ALA A 626 -17.49 19.18 -23.55
CA ALA A 626 -16.45 18.67 -24.42
C ALA A 626 -16.01 17.26 -24.00
N GLN A 627 -15.82 17.00 -22.71
CA GLN A 627 -15.51 15.67 -22.19
C GLN A 627 -16.59 14.65 -22.54
N TYR A 628 -17.87 14.95 -22.30
CA TYR A 628 -18.97 14.03 -22.64
C TYR A 628 -19.03 13.68 -24.13
N ARG A 629 -18.79 14.66 -24.99
CA ARG A 629 -18.71 14.41 -26.44
C ARG A 629 -17.56 13.48 -26.81
N LEU A 630 -16.41 13.60 -26.15
CA LEU A 630 -15.24 12.74 -26.39
C LEU A 630 -15.45 11.34 -25.80
N ALA A 631 -15.95 11.23 -24.57
CA ALA A 631 -16.32 9.94 -23.95
C ALA A 631 -17.32 9.16 -24.82
N LEU A 632 -18.37 9.82 -25.30
CA LEU A 632 -19.30 9.21 -26.26
C LEU A 632 -18.60 8.83 -27.57
N SER A 633 -17.73 9.69 -28.11
CA SER A 633 -16.98 9.38 -29.33
C SER A 633 -16.08 8.16 -29.17
N ASN A 634 -15.49 7.95 -27.99
CA ASN A 634 -14.60 6.83 -27.71
C ASN A 634 -15.42 5.55 -27.55
N LEU A 635 -16.51 5.62 -26.77
CA LEU A 635 -17.45 4.52 -26.58
C LEU A 635 -18.01 3.98 -27.91
N LEU A 636 -18.33 4.86 -28.85
CA LEU A 636 -18.91 4.49 -30.15
C LEU A 636 -17.87 4.10 -31.21
N ASN A 637 -16.58 4.23 -30.92
CA ASN A 637 -15.52 3.91 -31.87
C ASN A 637 -15.19 2.40 -31.80
N PRO A 638 -15.38 1.64 -32.90
CA PRO A 638 -15.10 0.20 -32.90
C PRO A 638 -13.61 -0.14 -32.74
N SER A 639 -12.72 0.84 -32.93
CA SER A 639 -11.28 0.72 -32.76
C SER A 639 -10.77 1.31 -31.44
N GLU A 640 -11.67 1.62 -30.50
CA GLU A 640 -11.30 2.07 -29.15
C GLU A 640 -11.86 1.12 -28.10
N ALA A 641 -11.10 0.92 -27.02
CA ALA A 641 -11.57 0.11 -25.91
C ALA A 641 -12.62 0.90 -25.13
N ALA A 642 -13.78 0.30 -24.92
CA ALA A 642 -14.79 0.81 -23.99
C ALA A 642 -14.98 -0.12 -22.78
N ILE A 643 -14.36 -1.30 -22.84
CA ILE A 643 -14.47 -2.37 -21.88
C ILE A 643 -13.07 -2.87 -21.58
N GLN A 644 -12.80 -3.11 -20.30
CA GLN A 644 -11.71 -3.95 -19.87
C GLN A 644 -12.24 -5.19 -19.18
N HIS A 645 -11.65 -6.34 -19.47
CA HIS A 645 -11.79 -7.51 -18.60
C HIS A 645 -10.47 -7.72 -17.86
N MET A 646 -10.58 -7.96 -16.56
CA MET A 646 -9.51 -8.53 -15.75
C MET A 646 -10.00 -9.79 -15.07
N ASN A 647 -9.10 -10.55 -14.46
CA ASN A 647 -9.47 -11.71 -13.67
C ASN A 647 -8.85 -11.67 -12.27
N THR A 648 -9.26 -12.62 -11.45
CA THR A 648 -8.49 -13.14 -10.32
C THR A 648 -8.81 -14.62 -10.19
N ALA A 649 -7.79 -15.44 -9.98
CA ALA A 649 -7.97 -16.84 -9.59
C ALA A 649 -8.31 -16.91 -8.09
N SER A 650 -9.44 -16.32 -7.73
CA SER A 650 -10.03 -16.34 -6.39
C SER A 650 -11.53 -16.05 -6.48
N GLY A 651 -12.25 -16.38 -5.42
CA GLY A 651 -13.60 -15.88 -5.19
C GLY A 651 -13.59 -14.47 -4.64
N MET A 652 -14.69 -13.74 -4.87
CA MET A 652 -14.88 -12.40 -4.31
C MET A 652 -16.21 -12.29 -3.57
N ASN A 653 -16.26 -11.46 -2.54
CA ASN A 653 -17.48 -11.13 -1.80
C ASN A 653 -17.88 -9.65 -1.97
N PRO A 654 -18.44 -9.27 -3.13
CA PRO A 654 -18.81 -7.88 -3.42
C PRO A 654 -19.92 -7.30 -2.52
N GLU A 655 -20.63 -8.13 -1.74
CA GLU A 655 -21.57 -7.63 -0.72
C GLU A 655 -20.86 -6.93 0.45
N LEU A 656 -19.57 -7.20 0.65
CA LEU A 656 -18.72 -6.57 1.66
C LEU A 656 -17.85 -5.43 1.08
N ALA A 657 -18.39 -4.66 0.14
CA ALA A 657 -17.65 -3.60 -0.56
C ALA A 657 -16.97 -2.55 0.34
N ASN A 658 -17.50 -2.31 1.55
CA ASN A 658 -16.91 -1.40 2.52
C ASN A 658 -15.80 -2.04 3.38
N ASP A 659 -15.73 -3.38 3.41
CA ASP A 659 -14.71 -4.14 4.14
C ASP A 659 -13.77 -4.82 3.13
N THR A 660 -12.77 -4.05 2.71
CA THR A 660 -11.80 -4.48 1.70
C THR A 660 -10.89 -5.60 2.19
N THR A 661 -10.87 -5.89 3.50
CA THR A 661 -10.18 -7.07 4.07
C THR A 661 -10.89 -8.38 3.73
N GLN A 662 -12.18 -8.33 3.35
CA GLN A 662 -13.00 -9.50 3.04
C GLN A 662 -13.46 -9.55 1.57
N LEU A 663 -13.25 -8.47 0.81
CA LEU A 663 -13.73 -8.34 -0.57
C LEU A 663 -13.17 -9.41 -1.52
N PHE A 664 -11.89 -9.77 -1.36
CA PHE A 664 -11.17 -10.71 -2.23
C PHE A 664 -11.12 -12.14 -1.66
N PHE A 665 -12.14 -12.51 -0.88
CA PHE A 665 -12.30 -13.85 -0.36
C PHE A 665 -13.67 -14.41 -0.75
N ALA A 666 -13.72 -15.71 -1.05
CA ALA A 666 -14.97 -16.40 -1.24
C ALA A 666 -15.75 -16.46 0.10
N PRO A 667 -17.06 -16.14 0.12
CA PRO A 667 -17.90 -16.27 1.31
C PRO A 667 -18.26 -17.73 1.62
N THR A 668 -17.91 -18.66 0.73
CA THR A 668 -18.23 -20.09 0.82
C THR A 668 -17.03 -20.92 0.38
N PRO A 669 -16.77 -22.08 1.01
CA PRO A 669 -15.68 -22.97 0.59
C PRO A 669 -15.74 -23.35 -0.90
N GLY A 670 -14.58 -23.46 -1.53
CA GLY A 670 -14.42 -23.81 -2.94
C GLY A 670 -13.35 -22.97 -3.61
N ASN A 671 -12.92 -23.41 -4.80
CA ASN A 671 -12.01 -22.67 -5.65
C ASN A 671 -12.81 -21.96 -6.74
N TYR A 672 -12.52 -20.67 -6.95
CA TYR A 672 -13.24 -19.84 -7.89
C TYR A 672 -12.30 -19.05 -8.78
N PHE A 673 -12.85 -18.64 -9.92
CA PHE A 673 -12.23 -17.73 -10.88
C PHE A 673 -13.19 -16.59 -11.11
N THR A 674 -12.79 -15.37 -10.72
CA THR A 674 -13.62 -14.18 -10.82
C THR A 674 -13.15 -13.31 -11.99
N ILE A 675 -14.09 -12.93 -12.85
CA ILE A 675 -13.85 -12.03 -13.97
C ILE A 675 -14.44 -10.65 -13.62
N LEU A 676 -13.63 -9.61 -13.82
CA LEU A 676 -13.98 -8.22 -13.57
C LEU A 676 -14.37 -7.57 -14.90
N GLY A 677 -15.66 -7.29 -15.11
CA GLY A 677 -16.15 -6.58 -16.27
C GLY A 677 -16.16 -5.07 -16.04
N VAL A 678 -15.17 -4.35 -16.56
CA VAL A 678 -14.86 -2.95 -16.27
C VAL A 678 -15.40 -2.02 -17.36
N LEU A 679 -16.00 -0.89 -16.96
CA LEU A 679 -16.39 0.20 -17.84
C LEU A 679 -15.29 1.28 -17.89
N GLU A 680 -14.72 1.49 -19.07
CA GLU A 680 -13.55 2.38 -19.27
C GLU A 680 -13.93 3.86 -19.44
N HIS A 681 -15.16 4.14 -19.88
CA HIS A 681 -15.60 5.51 -20.22
C HIS A 681 -16.93 5.86 -19.53
N PRO A 682 -16.94 5.98 -18.19
CA PRO A 682 -18.14 6.33 -17.43
C PRO A 682 -18.60 7.77 -17.67
N PHE A 683 -19.92 7.97 -17.64
CA PHE A 683 -20.58 9.26 -17.77
C PHE A 683 -20.93 9.90 -16.41
N SER A 684 -21.05 9.10 -15.36
CA SER A 684 -21.20 9.64 -14.00
C SER A 684 -20.01 10.57 -13.68
N ARG A 685 -20.30 11.64 -12.94
CA ARG A 685 -19.32 12.67 -12.55
C ARG A 685 -19.54 13.02 -11.08
N GLU A 686 -18.42 13.28 -10.43
CA GLU A 686 -18.29 12.96 -9.02
C GLU A 686 -17.56 14.08 -8.28
N THR A 687 -17.51 14.00 -6.94
CA THR A 687 -16.87 15.04 -6.11
C THR A 687 -16.04 14.49 -4.95
N VAL A 688 -15.07 15.28 -4.51
CA VAL A 688 -14.26 15.06 -3.30
C VAL A 688 -14.05 16.38 -2.58
N HIS A 689 -14.64 16.54 -1.40
CA HIS A 689 -14.59 17.81 -0.66
C HIS A 689 -14.33 17.63 0.83
N ILE A 690 -13.63 18.60 1.42
CA ILE A 690 -13.45 18.63 2.88
C ILE A 690 -14.78 18.86 3.61
N THR A 691 -14.93 18.18 4.74
CA THR A 691 -16.04 18.40 5.70
C THR A 691 -15.56 19.04 7.00
N SER A 692 -14.25 19.16 7.17
CA SER A 692 -13.59 19.63 8.38
C SER A 692 -12.30 20.38 8.06
N ALA A 693 -11.89 21.28 8.95
CA ALA A 693 -10.57 21.92 8.92
C ALA A 693 -9.44 21.04 9.49
N ASP A 694 -9.78 19.89 10.07
CA ASP A 694 -8.82 18.91 10.58
C ASP A 694 -8.28 18.05 9.42
N PRO A 695 -6.97 18.11 9.11
CA PRO A 695 -6.37 17.33 8.02
C PRO A 695 -6.38 15.81 8.25
N ALA A 696 -6.66 15.33 9.47
CA ALA A 696 -6.78 13.91 9.76
C ALA A 696 -8.17 13.36 9.42
N VAL A 697 -9.15 14.21 9.17
CA VAL A 697 -10.50 13.80 8.75
C VAL A 697 -10.48 13.60 7.23
N HIS A 698 -10.89 12.42 6.77
CA HIS A 698 -11.01 12.16 5.33
C HIS A 698 -12.00 13.12 4.68
N PRO A 699 -11.77 13.53 3.42
CA PRO A 699 -12.76 14.27 2.68
C PRO A 699 -14.00 13.39 2.44
N GLU A 700 -15.14 14.03 2.22
CA GLU A 700 -16.30 13.38 1.64
C GLU A 700 -15.94 12.97 0.21
N ILE A 701 -16.14 11.70 -0.12
CA ILE A 701 -15.87 11.14 -1.45
C ILE A 701 -17.22 10.66 -1.98
N ASP A 702 -17.73 11.31 -3.03
CA ASP A 702 -19.00 10.94 -3.64
C ASP A 702 -18.86 10.67 -5.15
N PRO A 703 -18.67 9.38 -5.51
CA PRO A 703 -18.59 8.94 -6.88
C PRO A 703 -19.88 8.96 -7.69
N HIS A 704 -21.04 9.26 -7.10
CA HIS A 704 -22.33 9.18 -7.81
C HIS A 704 -22.48 7.95 -8.73
N TYR A 705 -21.94 6.79 -8.32
CA TYR A 705 -21.76 5.66 -9.23
C TYR A 705 -23.09 5.22 -9.85
N LEU A 706 -23.14 5.09 -11.17
CA LEU A 706 -24.33 4.70 -11.93
C LEU A 706 -25.49 5.70 -11.88
N GLU A 707 -25.23 6.96 -11.52
CA GLU A 707 -26.19 8.06 -11.69
C GLU A 707 -26.58 8.18 -13.17
N HIS A 708 -25.59 8.13 -14.05
CA HIS A 708 -25.87 8.23 -15.48
C HIS A 708 -26.37 6.89 -16.06
N PRO A 709 -27.52 6.86 -16.76
CA PRO A 709 -28.12 5.62 -17.26
C PRO A 709 -27.31 4.91 -18.36
N ALA A 710 -26.36 5.60 -19.01
CA ALA A 710 -25.45 4.95 -19.96
C ALA A 710 -24.55 3.93 -19.25
N ASP A 711 -24.09 4.23 -18.03
CA ASP A 711 -23.11 3.41 -17.33
C ASP A 711 -23.69 2.02 -17.01
N ILE A 712 -24.92 1.98 -16.49
CA ILE A 712 -25.63 0.73 -16.22
C ILE A 712 -25.97 -0.03 -17.52
N ALA A 713 -26.30 0.68 -18.61
CA ALA A 713 -26.61 0.04 -19.88
C ALA A 713 -25.39 -0.69 -20.46
N ILE A 714 -24.21 -0.06 -20.39
CA ILE A 714 -22.96 -0.63 -20.90
C ILE A 714 -22.48 -1.77 -19.98
N LEU A 715 -22.44 -1.55 -18.66
CA LEU A 715 -22.07 -2.60 -17.69
C LEU A 715 -22.97 -3.84 -17.79
N SER A 716 -24.26 -3.66 -18.12
CA SER A 716 -25.16 -4.80 -18.36
C SER A 716 -24.70 -5.65 -19.54
N LYS A 717 -24.27 -5.02 -20.64
CA LYS A 717 -23.75 -5.75 -21.81
C LYS A 717 -22.39 -6.38 -21.55
N ILE A 718 -21.53 -5.73 -20.77
CA ILE A 718 -20.27 -6.31 -20.32
C ILE A 718 -20.53 -7.58 -19.49
N ALA A 719 -21.36 -7.49 -18.45
CA ALA A 719 -21.63 -8.60 -17.55
C ALA A 719 -22.31 -9.79 -18.27
N LEU A 720 -23.24 -9.52 -19.18
CA LEU A 720 -23.87 -10.55 -20.01
C LEU A 720 -22.88 -11.18 -21.00
N HIS A 721 -21.97 -10.41 -21.58
CA HIS A 721 -20.93 -10.95 -22.46
C HIS A 721 -19.97 -11.88 -21.69
N VAL A 722 -19.53 -11.49 -20.49
CA VAL A 722 -18.71 -12.35 -19.62
C VAL A 722 -19.40 -13.69 -19.37
N GLN A 723 -20.65 -13.67 -18.91
CA GLN A 723 -21.40 -14.88 -18.56
C GLN A 723 -21.76 -15.76 -19.78
N ASN A 724 -22.17 -15.15 -20.89
CA ASN A 724 -22.81 -15.88 -21.99
C ASN A 724 -21.87 -16.17 -23.16
N ALA A 725 -20.71 -15.53 -23.23
CA ALA A 725 -19.72 -15.73 -24.28
C ALA A 725 -18.38 -16.20 -23.71
N LEU A 726 -17.74 -15.42 -22.86
CA LEU A 726 -16.38 -15.70 -22.41
C LEU A 726 -16.26 -16.99 -21.58
N THR A 727 -17.04 -17.12 -20.50
CA THR A 727 -16.84 -18.25 -19.58
C THR A 727 -17.27 -19.60 -20.13
N VAL A 728 -18.13 -19.60 -21.14
CA VAL A 728 -18.63 -20.81 -21.81
C VAL A 728 -17.82 -21.16 -23.07
N THR A 729 -16.74 -20.43 -23.35
CA THR A 729 -15.85 -20.69 -24.49
C THR A 729 -14.59 -21.45 -24.04
N PRO A 730 -14.21 -22.55 -24.72
CA PRO A 730 -12.96 -23.24 -24.46
C PRO A 730 -11.75 -22.45 -24.98
N PRO A 731 -10.55 -22.66 -24.41
CA PRO A 731 -10.25 -23.64 -23.35
C PRO A 731 -10.66 -23.21 -21.93
N LEU A 732 -10.99 -21.95 -21.66
CA LEU A 732 -11.32 -21.50 -20.30
C LEU A 732 -12.49 -22.27 -19.70
N SER A 733 -13.56 -22.49 -20.47
CA SER A 733 -14.72 -23.25 -20.02
C SER A 733 -14.37 -24.66 -19.54
N ASP A 734 -13.35 -25.30 -20.12
CA ASP A 734 -12.98 -26.68 -19.79
C ASP A 734 -12.37 -26.80 -18.37
N HIS A 735 -11.92 -25.67 -17.81
CA HIS A 735 -11.39 -25.56 -16.44
C HIS A 735 -12.43 -25.10 -15.41
N LEU A 736 -13.63 -24.70 -15.86
CA LEU A 736 -14.70 -24.20 -15.02
C LEU A 736 -15.82 -25.23 -14.82
N VAL A 737 -16.44 -25.22 -13.64
CA VAL A 737 -17.53 -26.14 -13.29
C VAL A 737 -18.74 -25.88 -14.18
N GLY A 738 -19.31 -26.97 -14.72
CA GLY A 738 -20.44 -26.90 -15.64
C GLY A 738 -20.10 -26.14 -16.92
N ASN A 739 -18.84 -26.18 -17.35
CA ASN A 739 -18.33 -25.46 -18.52
C ASN A 739 -18.61 -23.95 -18.44
N GLY A 740 -18.32 -23.34 -17.28
CA GLY A 740 -18.49 -21.91 -17.04
C GLY A 740 -19.91 -21.44 -16.74
N THR A 741 -20.84 -22.36 -16.45
CA THR A 741 -22.24 -22.02 -16.11
C THR A 741 -22.53 -22.03 -14.61
N VAL A 742 -21.65 -22.60 -13.78
CA VAL A 742 -21.82 -22.64 -12.32
C VAL A 742 -21.11 -21.45 -11.68
N LEU A 743 -21.92 -20.52 -11.17
CA LEU A 743 -21.46 -19.34 -10.46
C LEU A 743 -21.11 -19.64 -8.99
N GLN A 744 -20.22 -18.83 -8.43
CA GLN A 744 -20.02 -18.74 -6.99
C GLN A 744 -21.35 -18.29 -6.32
N PRO A 745 -21.73 -18.84 -5.14
CA PRO A 745 -23.06 -18.66 -4.55
C PRO A 745 -23.56 -17.22 -4.31
N VAL A 746 -22.66 -16.24 -4.17
CA VAL A 746 -23.03 -14.82 -3.98
C VAL A 746 -23.60 -14.19 -5.26
N TYR A 747 -23.30 -14.76 -6.42
CA TYR A 747 -23.78 -14.29 -7.72
C TYR A 747 -25.04 -15.04 -8.15
N ARG A 748 -25.83 -14.38 -8.99
CA ARG A 748 -27.02 -14.97 -9.61
C ARG A 748 -26.84 -15.00 -11.12
N HIS A 749 -27.48 -15.96 -11.76
CA HIS A 749 -27.53 -16.00 -13.22
C HIS A 749 -28.14 -14.70 -13.75
N LEU A 750 -27.39 -14.03 -14.62
CA LEU A 750 -27.76 -12.75 -15.21
C LEU A 750 -28.66 -12.95 -16.43
N THR A 751 -29.66 -12.09 -16.52
CA THR A 751 -30.63 -11.97 -17.61
C THR A 751 -30.81 -10.48 -17.90
N GLU A 752 -31.34 -10.15 -19.08
CA GLU A 752 -31.68 -8.76 -19.41
C GLU A 752 -32.63 -8.10 -18.38
N GLU A 753 -33.45 -8.90 -17.68
CA GLU A 753 -34.41 -8.39 -16.68
C GLU A 753 -33.77 -8.07 -15.32
N ASN A 754 -32.77 -8.85 -14.88
CA ASN A 754 -32.20 -8.72 -13.54
C ASN A 754 -30.80 -8.06 -13.51
N VAL A 755 -30.07 -8.02 -14.63
CA VAL A 755 -28.66 -7.61 -14.67
C VAL A 755 -28.43 -6.22 -14.06
N GLY A 756 -29.29 -5.25 -14.37
CA GLY A 756 -29.18 -3.91 -13.79
C GLY A 756 -29.33 -3.88 -12.27
N SER A 757 -30.20 -4.72 -11.69
CA SER A 757 -30.37 -4.81 -10.23
C SER A 757 -29.18 -5.50 -9.55
N GLU A 758 -28.59 -6.50 -10.20
CA GLU A 758 -27.39 -7.20 -9.69
C GLU A 758 -26.15 -6.31 -9.79
N ILE A 759 -26.02 -5.49 -10.84
CA ILE A 759 -24.96 -4.47 -10.93
C ILE A 759 -25.06 -3.49 -9.76
N ARG A 760 -26.24 -2.94 -9.46
CA ARG A 760 -26.40 -2.03 -8.30
C ARG A 760 -26.03 -2.72 -6.98
N ARG A 761 -26.32 -4.03 -6.86
CA ARG A 761 -26.00 -4.82 -5.67
C ARG A 761 -24.50 -5.14 -5.53
N LEU A 762 -23.77 -5.32 -6.63
CA LEU A 762 -22.44 -5.94 -6.59
C LEU A 762 -21.29 -5.14 -7.20
N MET A 763 -21.57 -4.05 -7.94
CA MET A 763 -20.53 -3.22 -8.56
C MET A 763 -19.48 -2.77 -7.54
N GLN A 764 -18.22 -2.74 -7.98
CA GLN A 764 -17.06 -2.26 -7.23
C GLN A 764 -16.25 -1.24 -8.05
N SER A 765 -15.42 -0.47 -7.35
CA SER A 765 -14.39 0.39 -7.95
C SER A 765 -13.15 -0.41 -8.36
N GLU A 766 -12.57 -0.10 -9.52
CA GLU A 766 -11.22 -0.55 -9.92
C GLU A 766 -10.10 0.25 -9.22
N TYR A 767 -10.48 1.25 -8.44
CA TYR A 767 -9.62 2.13 -7.67
C TYR A 767 -8.69 3.00 -8.54
N HIS A 768 -9.25 3.54 -9.62
CA HIS A 768 -8.63 4.45 -10.58
C HIS A 768 -9.22 5.87 -10.55
N PRO A 769 -9.38 6.51 -9.37
CA PRO A 769 -9.92 7.86 -9.30
C PRO A 769 -8.99 8.87 -9.99
N VAL A 770 -9.55 9.78 -10.79
CA VAL A 770 -8.85 10.88 -11.47
C VAL A 770 -9.68 12.16 -11.49
N GLY A 771 -9.13 13.26 -12.00
CA GLY A 771 -9.92 14.44 -12.42
C GLY A 771 -10.19 15.50 -11.37
N THR A 772 -9.99 15.22 -10.08
CA THR A 772 -10.27 16.15 -8.97
C THR A 772 -9.44 17.44 -8.95
N CYS A 773 -8.34 17.47 -9.70
CA CYS A 773 -7.53 18.66 -9.97
C CYS A 773 -7.27 18.81 -11.47
N ALA A 774 -8.30 18.61 -12.31
CA ALA A 774 -8.20 18.49 -13.76
C ALA A 774 -7.29 19.54 -14.44
N MET A 775 -6.40 19.03 -15.30
CA MET A 775 -5.57 19.80 -16.21
C MET A 775 -6.39 20.24 -17.41
N LEU A 776 -6.93 21.46 -17.33
CA LEU A 776 -7.75 22.07 -18.37
C LEU A 776 -7.50 23.59 -18.41
N PRO A 777 -7.83 24.26 -19.51
CA PRO A 777 -7.95 25.71 -19.51
C PRO A 777 -8.88 26.19 -18.39
N LYS A 778 -8.54 27.29 -17.71
CA LYS A 778 -9.37 27.84 -16.62
C LYS A 778 -10.83 28.07 -17.03
N LYS A 779 -11.07 28.55 -18.25
CA LYS A 779 -12.42 28.77 -18.82
C LYS A 779 -13.21 27.47 -19.05
N SER A 780 -12.53 26.34 -19.05
CA SER A 780 -13.09 24.99 -19.23
C SER A 780 -13.19 24.24 -17.89
N GLY A 781 -13.02 24.92 -16.76
CA GLY A 781 -13.10 24.33 -15.42
C GLY A 781 -11.81 23.66 -14.94
N GLY A 782 -10.64 24.11 -15.39
CA GLY A 782 -9.37 23.55 -14.93
C GLY A 782 -8.96 24.00 -13.53
N VAL A 783 -8.27 23.10 -12.82
CA VAL A 783 -7.55 23.38 -11.57
C VAL A 783 -6.09 23.71 -11.84
N VAL A 784 -5.47 22.99 -12.77
CA VAL A 784 -4.10 23.25 -13.22
C VAL A 784 -4.02 23.57 -14.72
N ASP A 785 -2.98 24.28 -15.12
CA ASP A 785 -2.62 24.48 -16.54
C ASP A 785 -1.91 23.26 -17.14
N GLU A 786 -1.63 23.29 -18.44
CA GLU A 786 -0.94 22.21 -19.18
C GLU A 786 0.49 21.90 -18.66
N ARG A 787 1.02 22.74 -17.77
CA ARG A 787 2.30 22.55 -17.07
C ARG A 787 2.07 22.31 -15.58
N PHE A 788 0.91 21.83 -15.16
CA PHE A 788 0.59 21.44 -13.78
C PHE A 788 0.50 22.58 -12.78
N ARG A 789 0.51 23.85 -13.22
CA ARG A 789 0.49 25.01 -12.30
C ARG A 789 -0.93 25.30 -11.88
N VAL A 790 -1.15 25.48 -10.58
CA VAL A 790 -2.49 25.78 -10.05
C VAL A 790 -2.94 27.16 -10.52
N HIS A 791 -4.13 27.23 -11.12
CA HIS A 791 -4.67 28.49 -11.64
C HIS A 791 -4.86 29.52 -10.54
N GLY A 792 -4.37 30.74 -10.78
CA GLY A 792 -4.62 31.91 -9.91
C GLY A 792 -3.73 32.02 -8.68
N VAL A 793 -2.75 31.13 -8.52
CA VAL A 793 -1.69 31.22 -7.51
C VAL A 793 -0.32 31.00 -8.15
N SER A 794 0.76 31.38 -7.47
CA SER A 794 2.12 31.20 -7.96
C SER A 794 2.92 30.26 -7.06
N GLY A 795 3.88 29.53 -7.66
CA GLY A 795 4.78 28.65 -6.92
C GLY A 795 4.11 27.36 -6.41
N LEU A 796 3.00 26.95 -7.02
CA LEU A 796 2.29 25.72 -6.69
C LEU A 796 1.98 24.91 -7.95
N ARG A 797 2.26 23.61 -7.90
CA ARG A 797 1.81 22.62 -8.88
C ARG A 797 1.06 21.46 -8.24
N VAL A 798 0.21 20.78 -9.01
CA VAL A 798 -0.33 19.46 -8.67
C VAL A 798 0.17 18.47 -9.71
N VAL A 799 0.78 17.37 -9.30
CA VAL A 799 1.33 16.33 -10.17
C VAL A 799 1.04 14.97 -9.56
N ASP A 800 -0.09 14.39 -9.95
CA ASP A 800 -0.52 13.01 -9.67
C ASP A 800 -1.76 12.70 -10.54
N ALA A 801 -2.45 11.59 -10.28
CA ALA A 801 -3.63 11.18 -11.04
C ALA A 801 -4.81 12.18 -11.00
N SER A 802 -4.88 13.08 -10.00
CA SER A 802 -5.93 14.10 -9.91
C SER A 802 -5.98 15.04 -11.11
N VAL A 803 -4.86 15.22 -11.82
CA VAL A 803 -4.76 16.18 -12.93
C VAL A 803 -5.22 15.61 -14.26
N ILE A 804 -5.41 14.29 -14.36
CA ILE A 804 -5.89 13.63 -15.57
C ILE A 804 -7.31 14.17 -15.88
N PRO A 805 -7.52 14.91 -16.98
CA PRO A 805 -8.76 15.63 -17.20
C PRO A 805 -9.93 14.71 -17.61
N MET A 806 -9.61 13.60 -18.26
CA MET A 806 -10.57 12.59 -18.72
C MET A 806 -9.95 11.22 -18.51
N LEU A 807 -10.70 10.33 -17.85
CA LEU A 807 -10.26 8.99 -17.51
C LEU A 807 -9.91 8.21 -18.80
N PRO A 808 -8.67 7.67 -18.92
CA PRO A 808 -8.28 6.85 -20.05
C PRO A 808 -8.67 5.40 -19.82
N ARG A 809 -8.67 4.59 -20.88
CA ARG A 809 -8.73 3.13 -20.75
C ARG A 809 -7.56 2.59 -19.92
N GLY A 810 -7.79 1.49 -19.21
CA GLY A 810 -6.77 0.69 -18.54
C GLY A 810 -6.29 1.25 -17.19
N ASN A 811 -5.38 0.51 -16.56
CA ASN A 811 -4.83 0.85 -15.25
C ASN A 811 -3.88 2.06 -15.31
N LEU A 812 -3.90 2.89 -14.26
CA LEU A 812 -3.29 4.22 -14.29
C LEU A 812 -1.78 4.28 -14.00
N GLN A 813 -1.16 3.19 -13.53
CA GLN A 813 0.20 3.26 -12.96
C GLN A 813 1.24 3.79 -13.97
N THR A 814 1.30 3.18 -15.16
CA THR A 814 2.25 3.55 -16.22
C THR A 814 2.07 5.01 -16.63
N LEU A 815 0.82 5.46 -16.74
CA LEU A 815 0.46 6.82 -17.09
C LEU A 815 0.89 7.83 -16.02
N VAL A 816 0.73 7.50 -14.74
CA VAL A 816 1.18 8.38 -13.65
C VAL A 816 2.71 8.50 -13.64
N TYR A 817 3.45 7.43 -13.94
CA TYR A 817 4.90 7.52 -14.12
C TYR A 817 5.28 8.42 -15.30
N ALA A 818 4.69 8.19 -16.48
CA ALA A 818 4.96 8.98 -17.69
C ALA A 818 4.65 10.47 -17.48
N LEU A 819 3.51 10.76 -16.84
CA LEU A 819 3.08 12.11 -16.47
C LEU A 819 4.08 12.78 -15.51
N ALA A 820 4.56 12.06 -14.49
CA ALA A 820 5.51 12.59 -13.52
C ALA A 820 6.91 12.84 -14.11
N GLU A 821 7.38 11.97 -15.00
CA GLU A 821 8.62 12.17 -15.76
C GLU A 821 8.54 13.44 -16.63
N ARG A 822 7.43 13.62 -17.34
CA ARG A 822 7.19 14.83 -18.14
C ARG A 822 7.07 16.08 -17.28
N ALA A 823 6.40 15.98 -16.14
CA ALA A 823 6.30 17.07 -15.17
C ALA A 823 7.69 17.49 -14.65
N ALA A 824 8.58 16.52 -14.40
CA ALA A 824 9.96 16.82 -14.01
C ALA A 824 10.67 17.67 -15.08
N ASP A 825 10.52 17.33 -16.36
CA ASP A 825 11.09 18.12 -17.45
C ASP A 825 10.51 19.53 -17.54
N PHE A 826 9.20 19.69 -17.31
CA PHE A 826 8.60 21.03 -17.24
C PHE A 826 9.13 21.87 -16.07
N VAL A 827 9.32 21.26 -14.90
CA VAL A 827 9.91 21.95 -13.75
C VAL A 827 11.36 22.31 -14.05
N LYS A 828 12.17 21.39 -14.58
CA LYS A 828 13.57 21.62 -14.98
C LYS A 828 13.67 22.77 -16.00
N ALA A 829 12.84 22.77 -17.03
CA ALA A 829 12.81 23.81 -18.05
C ALA A 829 12.44 25.20 -17.50
N ASP A 830 11.52 25.27 -16.53
CA ASP A 830 11.14 26.53 -15.90
C ASP A 830 12.22 27.07 -14.94
N LEU A 831 13.10 26.19 -14.43
CA LEU A 831 14.26 26.58 -13.62
C LEU A 831 15.44 27.09 -14.45
N ALA A 832 15.60 26.59 -15.69
CA ALA A 832 16.69 26.98 -16.57
C ALA A 832 16.56 28.42 -17.13
N LYS A 833 15.37 29.03 -17.05
CA LYS A 833 15.14 30.39 -17.55
C LYS A 833 15.85 31.44 -16.67
N PRO A 834 16.74 32.28 -17.22
CA PRO A 834 17.47 33.29 -16.45
C PRO A 834 16.53 34.28 -15.76
N ASP A 835 16.81 34.56 -14.49
CA ASP A 835 16.10 35.53 -13.67
C ASP A 835 16.50 36.96 -14.08
N HIS A 836 15.95 37.46 -15.18
CA HIS A 836 16.24 38.79 -15.73
C HIS A 836 15.59 39.94 -14.92
N GLY A 837 15.31 39.75 -13.62
CA GLY A 837 14.54 40.71 -12.83
C GLY A 837 13.08 40.87 -13.28
N LYS A 838 12.64 40.05 -14.26
CA LYS A 838 11.23 39.86 -14.63
C LYS A 838 10.74 38.63 -13.90
N LYS A 839 9.61 38.76 -13.19
CA LYS A 839 8.94 37.65 -12.51
C LYS A 839 8.83 36.45 -13.45
N ARG A 840 9.22 35.26 -12.96
CA ARG A 840 8.97 33.97 -13.63
C ARG A 840 7.50 33.93 -14.08
N PRO A 841 7.16 33.25 -15.20
CA PRO A 841 5.89 33.41 -15.93
C PRO A 841 4.64 32.82 -15.24
N TRP A 842 4.54 33.01 -13.93
CA TRP A 842 3.40 32.66 -13.07
C TRP A 842 2.33 33.74 -13.10
#